data_AF-A0A7V2LLJ2-F1
#
_entry.id   AF-A0A7V2LLJ2-F1
#
_cell.length_a   1.000
_cell.length_b   1.000
_cell.length_c   1.000
_cell.angle_alpha   90.00
_cell.angle_beta   90.00
_cell.angle_gamma   90.00
#
_symmetry.space_group_name_H-M   'P 1'
#
loop_
_entity.id
_entity.type
_entity.pdbx_description
1 polymer ?
#
loop_
_entity_poly.entity_id
_entity_poly.type
_entity_poly.pdbx_seq_one_letter_code
_entity_poly.pdbx_strand_id
1 'polypeptide(L)'
;MLFINLAGGAFQIFAFAGMHPPSTSTAISSETIGVAWSEPQTVPGSEDALPDPPSLAASPDGRLALAWAQQDDGGSEVLLSFASMNEFGQPLWEQPLSLTSPDTSASRPQVAADSRGNWHVVWEEAEAGGSPARIMHTRCTGDACTPPVSLSSPAPACAPTASNPAAPAIAIDGTDGVMVVWQVENGPMLFSTWPAETPPPASPACLPFDGSRPQLTTAGDGAFALAYQASDGVALTRYESNGWLPAQILQEAGHDPTLFSDRAGVIHTAWCGDDGRVHYRRAGSDATEMIDAPGCSGRPALSEDSHARVHIAWRGDQVANNFGIIAPGSFLYDSVRRDDGWSPAYIVAPTQELFSPAMILGPTNAMHMAWADGDRLVHQSSQPHYACPDSTGSTYGDAILGVLTSGVYRPADAFIPFCQNYYRGLLYLPDPVPVFTQKKATEYGGFDDISDEIRQARYEVLFTNMERMADVNEDSPGFVFAQAVTALYNNLKAHPERYPRGVTVRILLGNYPEVSTFSWGEQIWNVMDVLQKAGLPELENPQLGWKVELANFDGQNPHSHAKFTVIDGRMVTAAGFNYSYLHLDKDNPSGLGISLVDFGMAFQGPVAQDAVADFDDLWSGTEKVVCPGMEPPRGDWTRYCTFEPVDTNHAPETLLYRPTQQDDVAFSLLRTYNRPESDRALEALLRSAQDTIDIFEVNFSLKIYCSLGFVMDDFCSMDDSLPWMKALVDVMDKNGVRIRVLVTDVNMNGIENSVAIQVMKEELARRGLSDQAEFRYYSGRMHTKAFLVDDQFLSVGSQNFHYSAWGDGSGLVEYNIATDSPDAIAEFQRAFGYYWERGKPVTPKEVRSE
;
A
#
# COMPACT_ATOMS: atom_id res chain seq x y z
N MET A 1 10.35 -15.43 -55.59
CA MET A 1 8.92 -15.56 -55.95
C MET A 1 8.07 -16.32 -54.92
N LEU A 2 8.62 -16.75 -53.77
CA LEU A 2 7.84 -17.28 -52.63
C LEU A 2 7.47 -16.19 -51.58
N PHE A 3 8.06 -14.99 -51.68
CA PHE A 3 7.92 -13.89 -50.70
C PHE A 3 6.69 -12.98 -50.91
N ILE A 4 6.02 -13.04 -52.08
CA ILE A 4 4.90 -12.13 -52.39
C ILE A 4 3.56 -12.64 -51.83
N ASN A 5 3.44 -13.92 -51.48
CA ASN A 5 2.21 -14.47 -50.89
C ASN A 5 2.11 -14.31 -49.35
N LEU A 6 3.21 -13.99 -48.65
CA LEU A 6 3.16 -13.70 -47.21
C LEU A 6 2.76 -12.25 -46.93
N ALA A 7 3.19 -11.29 -47.76
CA ALA A 7 2.78 -9.89 -47.65
C ALA A 7 1.28 -9.69 -47.99
N GLY A 8 0.75 -10.44 -48.96
CA GLY A 8 -0.67 -10.42 -49.31
C GLY A 8 -1.59 -11.06 -48.26
N GLY A 9 -1.08 -12.06 -47.53
CA GLY A 9 -1.77 -12.68 -46.39
C GLY A 9 -1.75 -11.79 -45.14
N ALA A 10 -0.59 -11.24 -44.78
CA ALA A 10 -0.44 -10.38 -43.61
C ALA A 10 -1.29 -9.10 -43.68
N PHE A 11 -1.40 -8.48 -44.87
CA PHE A 11 -2.26 -7.29 -45.03
C PHE A 11 -3.77 -7.59 -45.10
N GLN A 12 -4.18 -8.83 -45.41
CA GLN A 12 -5.59 -9.22 -45.31
C GLN A 12 -5.99 -9.76 -43.93
N ILE A 13 -5.02 -10.18 -43.10
CA ILE A 13 -5.27 -10.66 -41.73
C ILE A 13 -5.68 -9.52 -40.78
N PHE A 14 -5.23 -8.29 -41.01
CA PHE A 14 -5.64 -7.12 -40.20
C PHE A 14 -7.06 -6.59 -40.47
N ALA A 15 -7.78 -7.13 -41.47
CA ALA A 15 -9.06 -6.58 -41.90
C ALA A 15 -10.31 -7.38 -41.47
N PHE A 16 -10.15 -8.46 -40.69
CA PHE A 16 -11.29 -9.33 -40.30
C PHE A 16 -11.45 -9.58 -38.78
N ALA A 17 -10.57 -9.09 -37.94
CA ALA A 17 -10.81 -8.98 -36.50
C ALA A 17 -11.32 -7.56 -36.20
N GLY A 18 -12.44 -7.44 -35.49
CA GLY A 18 -12.94 -6.13 -35.05
C GLY A 18 -11.83 -5.41 -34.28
N MET A 19 -11.43 -4.22 -34.72
CA MET A 19 -10.58 -3.34 -33.92
C MET A 19 -11.40 -2.86 -32.74
N HIS A 20 -11.21 -3.49 -31.58
CA HIS A 20 -11.67 -3.00 -30.30
C HIS A 20 -10.46 -2.32 -29.63
N PRO A 21 -10.30 -0.98 -29.75
CA PRO A 21 -9.27 -0.28 -29.01
C PRO A 21 -9.60 -0.39 -27.51
N PRO A 22 -8.74 -1.01 -26.69
CA PRO A 22 -8.98 -1.16 -25.26
C PRO A 22 -8.54 0.06 -24.47
N SER A 23 -8.91 0.08 -23.17
CA SER A 23 -8.73 1.17 -22.20
C SER A 23 -8.86 2.56 -22.84
N THR A 24 -10.08 3.09 -22.79
CA THR A 24 -10.38 4.47 -23.19
C THR A 24 -9.85 5.50 -22.20
N SER A 25 -9.22 5.04 -21.13
CA SER A 25 -8.65 5.90 -20.10
C SER A 25 -7.56 6.79 -20.68
N THR A 26 -7.74 8.10 -20.48
CA THR A 26 -6.71 9.09 -20.79
C THR A 26 -5.86 9.44 -19.57
N ALA A 27 -6.20 8.92 -18.38
CA ALA A 27 -5.47 9.16 -17.13
C ALA A 27 -5.72 8.09 -16.06
N ILE A 28 -4.69 7.76 -15.26
CA ILE A 28 -4.84 6.92 -14.06
C ILE A 28 -5.34 7.78 -12.90
N SER A 29 -6.37 7.33 -12.18
CA SER A 29 -6.71 7.86 -10.86
C SER A 29 -6.33 6.87 -9.78
N SER A 30 -5.59 7.32 -8.77
CA SER A 30 -5.37 6.54 -7.56
C SER A 30 -6.58 6.69 -6.61
N GLU A 31 -7.10 5.58 -6.11
CA GLU A 31 -8.14 5.55 -5.07
C GLU A 31 -7.57 5.45 -3.64
N THR A 32 -6.28 5.74 -3.44
CA THR A 32 -5.63 5.57 -2.13
C THR A 32 -6.37 6.30 -1.02
N ILE A 33 -6.67 5.56 0.04
CA ILE A 33 -7.50 6.03 1.14
C ILE A 33 -6.72 6.73 2.26
N GLY A 34 -5.40 6.54 2.29
CA GLY A 34 -4.53 7.08 3.33
C GLY A 34 -3.22 6.32 3.42
N VAL A 35 -2.57 6.44 4.58
CA VAL A 35 -1.34 5.72 4.92
C VAL A 35 -1.72 4.60 5.90
N ALA A 36 -1.15 3.41 5.73
CA ALA A 36 -1.42 2.30 6.62
C ALA A 36 -0.80 2.55 8.01
N TRP A 37 -1.50 2.08 9.04
CA TRP A 37 -0.92 1.88 10.36
C TRP A 37 0.14 0.77 10.33
N SER A 38 1.18 0.90 11.14
CA SER A 38 2.20 -0.15 11.31
C SER A 38 1.59 -1.40 11.95
N GLU A 39 2.22 -2.55 11.75
CA GLU A 39 1.84 -3.76 12.48
C GLU A 39 1.87 -3.50 14.00
N PRO A 40 0.83 -3.90 14.75
CA PRO A 40 0.77 -3.69 16.20
C PRO A 40 2.00 -4.23 16.94
N GLN A 41 2.49 -3.46 17.89
CA GLN A 41 3.60 -3.86 18.79
C GLN A 41 3.15 -3.74 20.24
N THR A 42 3.56 -4.68 21.08
CA THR A 42 3.34 -4.60 22.53
C THR A 42 4.24 -3.53 23.16
N VAL A 43 3.68 -2.74 24.07
CA VAL A 43 4.41 -1.77 24.88
C VAL A 43 5.22 -2.53 25.95
N PRO A 44 6.55 -2.33 26.02
CA PRO A 44 7.41 -2.98 27.02
C PRO A 44 6.95 -2.71 28.45
N GLY A 45 6.94 -3.75 29.29
CA GLY A 45 6.54 -3.66 30.69
C GLY A 45 5.02 -3.60 30.90
N SER A 46 4.22 -3.66 29.84
CA SER A 46 2.79 -3.95 29.99
C SER A 46 2.60 -5.45 30.19
N GLU A 47 2.10 -5.82 31.36
CA GLU A 47 1.60 -7.16 31.68
C GLU A 47 0.26 -6.97 32.37
N ASP A 48 -0.63 -7.95 32.41
CA ASP A 48 -1.83 -7.88 33.26
C ASP A 48 -2.67 -6.56 33.20
N ALA A 49 -2.66 -5.88 32.06
CA ALA A 49 -3.29 -4.59 31.86
C ALA A 49 -4.80 -4.67 32.11
N LEU A 50 -5.35 -3.64 32.74
CA LEU A 50 -6.79 -3.51 32.90
C LEU A 50 -7.41 -3.08 31.57
N PRO A 51 -8.67 -3.48 31.27
CA PRO A 51 -9.37 -3.12 30.04
C PRO A 51 -9.84 -1.64 30.01
N ASP A 52 -9.26 -0.78 30.86
CA ASP A 52 -9.49 0.65 30.81
C ASP A 52 -8.74 1.26 29.61
N PRO A 53 -9.29 2.31 28.96
CA PRO A 53 -8.58 3.00 27.89
C PRO A 53 -7.23 3.54 28.41
N PRO A 54 -6.10 3.21 27.76
CA PRO A 54 -4.87 3.91 28.03
C PRO A 54 -5.01 5.37 27.60
N SER A 55 -4.14 6.23 28.11
CA SER A 55 -4.10 7.64 27.75
C SER A 55 -2.74 7.99 27.15
N LEU A 56 -2.77 8.65 25.99
CA LEU A 56 -1.60 9.00 25.20
C LEU A 56 -1.54 10.53 25.03
N ALA A 57 -0.39 11.12 25.31
CA ALA A 57 -0.14 12.55 25.15
C ALA A 57 1.21 12.81 24.47
N ALA A 58 1.30 13.94 23.77
CA ALA A 58 2.52 14.43 23.15
C ALA A 58 2.93 15.75 23.78
N SER A 59 4.21 15.91 24.06
CA SER A 59 4.77 17.16 24.58
C SER A 59 5.34 18.03 23.46
N PRO A 60 5.45 19.37 23.67
CA PRO A 60 6.02 20.26 22.66
C PRO A 60 7.48 19.98 22.28
N ASP A 61 8.26 19.35 23.17
CA ASP A 61 9.65 18.92 22.92
C ASP A 61 9.75 17.59 22.16
N GLY A 62 8.61 16.99 21.81
CA GLY A 62 8.54 15.86 20.92
C GLY A 62 8.72 14.49 21.57
N ARG A 63 8.35 14.36 22.85
CA ARG A 63 8.20 13.07 23.51
C ARG A 63 6.73 12.66 23.54
N LEU A 64 6.49 11.36 23.65
CA LEU A 64 5.18 10.83 24.01
C LEU A 64 5.17 10.37 25.45
N ALA A 65 4.01 10.42 26.08
CA ALA A 65 3.72 9.75 27.34
C ALA A 65 2.49 8.86 27.18
N LEU A 66 2.57 7.63 27.68
CA LEU A 66 1.50 6.66 27.72
C LEU A 66 1.24 6.27 29.17
N ALA A 67 0.01 6.43 29.62
CA ALA A 67 -0.43 6.01 30.93
C ALA A 67 -1.47 4.87 30.81
N TRP A 68 -1.31 3.82 31.60
CA TRP A 68 -2.25 2.70 31.66
C TRP A 68 -2.37 2.16 33.09
N ALA A 69 -3.41 1.37 33.33
CA ALA A 69 -3.60 0.68 34.60
C ALA A 69 -3.33 -0.82 34.44
N GLN A 70 -2.74 -1.43 35.45
CA GLN A 70 -2.34 -2.84 35.47
C GLN A 70 -2.70 -3.47 36.81
N GLN A 71 -3.06 -4.76 36.79
CA GLN A 71 -3.29 -5.54 38.00
C GLN A 71 -1.95 -5.87 38.68
N ASP A 72 -1.89 -5.72 40.01
CA ASP A 72 -0.75 -6.14 40.85
C ASP A 72 -1.21 -7.10 41.97
N ASP A 73 -0.27 -7.55 42.81
CA ASP A 73 -0.49 -8.52 43.90
C ASP A 73 -1.48 -8.03 44.99
N GLY A 74 -1.76 -6.72 45.07
CA GLY A 74 -2.51 -6.08 46.15
C GLY A 74 -3.76 -5.29 45.73
N GLY A 75 -3.91 -4.99 44.44
CA GLY A 75 -4.94 -4.10 43.91
C GLY A 75 -4.71 -3.80 42.43
N SER A 76 -4.40 -2.56 42.09
CA SER A 76 -4.03 -2.19 40.74
C SER A 76 -3.22 -0.90 40.77
N GLU A 77 -2.29 -0.77 39.84
CA GLU A 77 -1.40 0.38 39.76
C GLU A 77 -1.57 1.16 38.46
N VAL A 78 -1.22 2.44 38.52
CA VAL A 78 -1.12 3.30 37.34
C VAL A 78 0.34 3.45 36.96
N LEU A 79 0.64 3.09 35.72
CA LEU A 79 1.96 3.16 35.11
C LEU A 79 2.02 4.31 34.11
N LEU A 80 3.20 4.94 34.01
CA LEU A 80 3.52 5.97 33.03
C LEU A 80 4.83 5.60 32.32
N SER A 81 4.80 5.48 31.00
CA SER A 81 6.00 5.33 30.17
C SER A 81 6.15 6.50 29.22
N PHE A 82 7.39 6.85 28.91
CA PHE A 82 7.73 7.86 27.93
C PHE A 82 8.34 7.20 26.70
N ALA A 83 8.14 7.81 25.53
CA ALA A 83 8.83 7.41 24.32
C ALA A 83 9.54 8.58 23.64
N SER A 84 10.74 8.30 23.17
CA SER A 84 11.40 9.05 22.09
C SER A 84 11.05 8.44 20.74
N MET A 85 11.17 9.21 19.66
CA MET A 85 11.01 8.70 18.30
C MET A 85 12.32 8.17 17.74
N ASN A 86 12.26 7.05 17.01
CA ASN A 86 13.35 6.67 16.11
C ASN A 86 13.32 7.52 14.83
N GLU A 87 14.29 7.30 13.94
CA GLU A 87 14.42 8.03 12.66
C GLU A 87 13.22 7.81 11.70
N PHE A 88 12.44 6.75 11.92
CA PHE A 88 11.25 6.40 11.15
C PHE A 88 9.95 6.87 11.81
N GLY A 89 10.03 7.67 12.88
CA GLY A 89 8.87 8.16 13.61
C GLY A 89 8.11 7.09 14.39
N GLN A 90 8.74 5.96 14.74
CA GLN A 90 8.16 4.97 15.64
C GLN A 90 8.58 5.22 17.10
N PRO A 91 7.68 5.01 18.07
CA PRO A 91 7.99 5.24 19.48
C PRO A 91 8.88 4.14 20.06
N LEU A 92 9.96 4.55 20.72
CA LEU A 92 10.83 3.72 21.54
C LEU A 92 10.49 3.95 23.01
N TRP A 93 9.67 3.06 23.58
CA TRP A 93 9.17 3.16 24.95
C TRP A 93 10.24 2.82 26.00
N GLU A 94 10.31 3.66 27.04
CA GLU A 94 11.11 3.46 28.24
C GLU A 94 10.41 2.49 29.21
N GLN A 95 11.11 2.01 30.24
CA GLN A 95 10.49 1.22 31.30
C GLN A 95 9.45 2.07 32.05
N PRO A 96 8.27 1.52 32.36
CA PRO A 96 7.22 2.28 33.04
C PRO A 96 7.63 2.68 34.47
N LEU A 97 7.18 3.86 34.87
CA LEU A 97 7.19 4.37 36.23
C LEU A 97 5.82 4.12 36.87
N SER A 98 5.81 3.48 38.05
CA SER A 98 4.60 3.39 38.88
C SER A 98 4.32 4.71 39.59
N LEU A 99 3.10 5.22 39.46
CA LEU A 99 2.64 6.48 40.07
C LEU A 99 1.88 6.26 41.39
N THR A 100 1.58 5.02 41.72
CA THR A 100 0.66 4.62 42.81
C THR A 100 1.38 3.79 43.86
N SER A 101 0.75 3.62 45.02
CA SER A 101 1.31 2.76 46.08
C SER A 101 0.82 1.31 45.91
N PRO A 102 1.61 0.29 46.27
CA PRO A 102 1.23 -1.14 46.12
C PRO A 102 -0.02 -1.57 46.91
N ASP A 103 -0.46 -0.78 47.89
CA ASP A 103 -1.63 -1.06 48.74
C ASP A 103 -2.90 -0.34 48.24
N THR A 104 -2.91 0.13 46.99
CA THR A 104 -4.03 0.87 46.39
C THR A 104 -4.63 0.12 45.20
N SER A 105 -5.86 0.48 44.85
CA SER A 105 -6.51 0.08 43.60
C SER A 105 -6.71 1.34 42.77
N ALA A 106 -5.85 1.50 41.76
CA ALA A 106 -5.82 2.63 40.87
C ALA A 106 -6.22 2.25 39.43
N SER A 107 -6.96 3.13 38.76
CA SER A 107 -7.53 2.85 37.44
C SER A 107 -7.78 4.13 36.63
N ARG A 108 -8.12 3.96 35.35
CA ARG A 108 -8.53 5.05 34.43
C ARG A 108 -7.60 6.26 34.42
N PRO A 109 -6.30 6.06 34.16
CA PRO A 109 -5.37 7.18 34.08
C PRO A 109 -5.67 8.05 32.85
N GLN A 110 -5.39 9.34 32.98
CA GLN A 110 -5.32 10.28 31.87
C GLN A 110 -4.06 11.13 32.00
N VAL A 111 -3.41 11.42 30.88
CA VAL A 111 -2.19 12.23 30.81
C VAL A 111 -2.35 13.40 29.84
N ALA A 112 -1.80 14.56 30.20
CA ALA A 112 -1.67 15.72 29.33
C ALA A 112 -0.31 16.40 29.56
N ALA A 113 0.25 17.02 28.52
CA ALA A 113 1.50 17.76 28.60
C ALA A 113 1.25 19.28 28.66
N ASP A 114 2.02 19.99 29.48
CA ASP A 114 2.06 21.46 29.47
C ASP A 114 3.07 21.99 28.43
N SER A 115 3.07 23.32 28.20
CA SER A 115 3.96 23.95 27.22
C SER A 115 5.46 23.85 27.57
N ARG A 116 5.80 23.45 28.81
CA ARG A 116 7.18 23.24 29.28
C ARG A 116 7.61 21.78 29.20
N GLY A 117 6.74 20.89 28.74
CA GLY A 117 7.02 19.45 28.66
C GLY A 117 6.87 18.71 30.00
N ASN A 118 6.19 19.30 30.99
CA ASN A 118 5.78 18.56 32.17
C ASN A 118 4.50 17.78 31.88
N TRP A 119 4.37 16.62 32.51
CA TRP A 119 3.26 15.70 32.34
C TRP A 119 2.35 15.78 33.55
N HIS A 120 1.06 16.04 33.31
CA HIS A 120 0.04 16.01 34.34
C HIS A 120 -0.75 14.72 34.19
N VAL A 121 -0.71 13.89 35.23
CA VAL A 121 -1.41 12.60 35.24
C VAL A 121 -2.50 12.65 36.31
N VAL A 122 -3.70 12.19 35.94
CA VAL A 122 -4.83 12.02 36.86
C VAL A 122 -5.37 10.60 36.79
N TRP A 123 -5.85 10.07 37.90
CA TRP A 123 -6.39 8.71 37.98
C TRP A 123 -7.43 8.59 39.09
N GLU A 124 -8.19 7.49 39.06
CA GLU A 124 -9.08 7.06 40.13
C GLU A 124 -8.28 6.15 41.07
N GLU A 125 -8.32 6.39 42.40
CA GLU A 125 -7.59 5.60 43.39
C GLU A 125 -8.44 5.32 44.64
N ALA A 126 -8.47 4.08 45.10
CA ALA A 126 -9.01 3.67 46.39
C ALA A 126 -7.96 2.90 47.19
N GLU A 127 -8.08 2.84 48.51
CA GLU A 127 -7.32 1.86 49.29
C GLU A 127 -7.76 0.44 48.93
N ALA A 128 -6.83 -0.52 48.93
CA ALA A 128 -7.13 -1.90 48.57
C ALA A 128 -8.29 -2.47 49.43
N GLY A 129 -9.41 -2.79 48.78
CA GLY A 129 -10.64 -3.27 49.43
C GLY A 129 -11.47 -2.19 50.15
N GLY A 130 -11.15 -0.91 49.98
CA GLY A 130 -11.78 0.23 50.61
C GLY A 130 -12.65 1.10 49.68
N SER A 131 -13.51 1.92 50.27
CA SER A 131 -14.26 3.03 49.64
C SER A 131 -14.27 4.21 50.61
N PRO A 132 -14.35 5.48 50.13
CA PRO A 132 -14.53 5.92 48.74
C PRO A 132 -13.20 6.09 47.97
N ALA A 133 -13.26 6.00 46.64
CA ALA A 133 -12.17 6.38 45.75
C ALA A 133 -11.95 7.90 45.74
N ARG A 134 -10.81 8.31 45.20
CA ARG A 134 -10.37 9.69 45.06
C ARG A 134 -9.85 9.92 43.64
N ILE A 135 -10.01 11.15 43.15
CA ILE A 135 -9.31 11.58 41.94
C ILE A 135 -7.97 12.15 42.38
N MET A 136 -6.92 11.49 41.94
CA MET A 136 -5.54 11.83 42.27
C MET A 136 -4.91 12.60 41.11
N HIS A 137 -3.92 13.42 41.42
CA HIS A 137 -3.13 14.18 40.47
C HIS A 137 -1.65 14.12 40.83
N THR A 138 -0.80 13.97 39.83
CA THR A 138 0.63 14.27 39.94
C THR A 138 1.13 15.05 38.74
N ARG A 139 2.24 15.78 38.94
CA ARG A 139 3.03 16.41 37.88
C ARG A 139 4.39 15.73 37.80
N CYS A 140 4.78 15.30 36.61
CA CYS A 140 6.07 14.67 36.34
C CYS A 140 6.92 15.51 35.38
N THR A 141 8.21 15.62 35.67
CA THR A 141 9.22 16.23 34.79
C THR A 141 10.28 15.16 34.52
N GLY A 142 10.24 14.55 33.33
CA GLY A 142 10.98 13.31 33.09
C GLY A 142 10.46 12.18 33.98
N ASP A 143 11.37 11.45 34.62
CA ASP A 143 11.08 10.34 35.55
C ASP A 143 10.77 10.81 36.99
N ALA A 144 10.84 12.11 37.27
CA ALA A 144 10.60 12.67 38.59
C ALA A 144 9.16 13.22 38.72
N CYS A 145 8.35 12.59 39.56
CA CYS A 145 6.97 13.02 39.84
C CYS A 145 6.84 13.68 41.22
N THR A 146 5.93 14.65 41.34
CA THR A 146 5.51 15.18 42.64
C THR A 146 4.75 14.11 43.44
N PRO A 147 4.69 14.20 44.78
CA PRO A 147 3.79 13.37 45.55
C PRO A 147 2.34 13.54 45.08
N PRO A 148 1.58 12.44 44.87
CA PRO A 148 0.18 12.52 44.46
C PRO A 148 -0.68 13.35 45.43
N VAL A 149 -1.57 14.17 44.88
CA VAL A 149 -2.54 14.97 45.66
C VAL A 149 -3.97 14.66 45.23
N SER A 150 -4.89 14.63 46.19
CA SER A 150 -6.31 14.39 45.91
C SER A 150 -7.00 15.67 45.42
N LEU A 151 -7.58 15.63 44.22
CA LEU A 151 -8.41 16.71 43.66
C LEU A 151 -9.85 16.68 44.18
N SER A 152 -10.33 15.51 44.60
CA SER A 152 -11.72 15.31 45.04
C SER A 152 -11.90 15.40 46.56
N SER A 153 -10.91 15.91 47.32
CA SER A 153 -10.97 16.01 48.78
C SER A 153 -10.36 17.32 49.30
N PRO A 154 -11.07 18.06 50.19
CA PRO A 154 -12.43 17.81 50.68
C PRO A 154 -13.51 17.98 49.60
N ALA A 155 -14.67 17.35 49.83
CA ALA A 155 -15.84 17.46 48.96
C ALA A 155 -16.43 18.89 48.97
N PRO A 156 -16.92 19.41 47.83
CA PRO A 156 -17.49 20.75 47.76
C PRO A 156 -18.92 20.77 48.32
N ALA A 157 -19.41 21.97 48.66
CA ALA A 157 -20.74 22.14 49.26
C ALA A 157 -21.90 21.63 48.38
N CYS A 158 -21.72 21.59 47.05
CA CYS A 158 -22.71 21.13 46.08
C CYS A 158 -22.77 19.60 45.89
N ALA A 159 -21.76 18.89 46.41
CA ALA A 159 -21.72 17.43 46.42
C ALA A 159 -21.35 16.96 47.84
N PRO A 160 -22.20 17.23 48.86
CA PRO A 160 -21.84 17.06 50.28
C PRO A 160 -21.86 15.60 50.78
N THR A 161 -22.01 14.59 49.91
CA THR A 161 -22.04 13.17 50.28
C THR A 161 -20.75 12.44 49.92
N ALA A 162 -20.48 11.32 50.60
CA ALA A 162 -19.40 10.37 50.29
C ALA A 162 -19.66 9.59 48.98
N SER A 163 -20.00 10.29 47.90
CA SER A 163 -20.22 9.73 46.57
C SER A 163 -18.89 9.45 45.89
N ASN A 164 -18.80 8.34 45.17
CA ASN A 164 -17.56 7.87 44.59
C ASN A 164 -17.22 8.69 43.33
N PRO A 165 -16.10 9.43 43.30
CA PRO A 165 -15.68 10.12 42.08
C PRO A 165 -15.04 9.11 41.12
N ALA A 166 -15.24 9.30 39.81
CA ALA A 166 -14.75 8.37 38.81
C ALA A 166 -14.49 9.04 37.46
N ALA A 167 -13.84 8.30 36.55
CA ALA A 167 -13.65 8.67 35.15
C ALA A 167 -13.14 10.13 34.97
N PRO A 168 -11.96 10.46 35.52
CA PRO A 168 -11.39 11.78 35.32
C PRO A 168 -11.06 12.02 33.84
N ALA A 169 -11.15 13.27 33.40
CA ALA A 169 -10.66 13.75 32.12
C ALA A 169 -9.83 15.01 32.35
N ILE A 170 -8.68 15.12 31.68
CA ILE A 170 -7.75 16.23 31.79
C ILE A 170 -7.49 16.85 30.42
N ALA A 171 -7.37 18.17 30.38
CA ALA A 171 -6.87 18.91 29.23
C ALA A 171 -6.06 20.12 29.72
N ILE A 172 -5.10 20.55 28.90
CA ILE A 172 -4.30 21.74 29.15
C ILE A 172 -4.45 22.67 27.94
N ASP A 173 -4.76 23.94 28.19
CA ASP A 173 -4.92 24.95 27.13
C ASP A 173 -3.58 25.61 26.72
N GLY A 174 -3.62 26.46 25.68
CA GLY A 174 -2.44 27.16 25.16
C GLY A 174 -1.79 28.15 26.15
N THR A 175 -2.42 28.41 27.29
CA THR A 175 -1.92 29.30 28.35
C THR A 175 -1.41 28.56 29.58
N ASP A 176 -1.19 27.23 29.46
CA ASP A 176 -0.90 26.31 30.57
C ASP A 176 -2.00 26.28 31.64
N GLY A 177 -3.25 26.56 31.26
CA GLY A 177 -4.40 26.31 32.12
C GLY A 177 -4.71 24.82 32.16
N VAL A 178 -4.63 24.20 33.34
CA VAL A 178 -5.03 22.80 33.55
C VAL A 178 -6.50 22.78 33.90
N MET A 179 -7.26 21.86 33.30
CA MET A 179 -8.65 21.57 33.66
C MET A 179 -8.80 20.07 33.84
N VAL A 180 -9.38 19.67 34.98
CA VAL A 180 -9.75 18.28 35.27
C VAL A 180 -11.23 18.23 35.59
N VAL A 181 -11.97 17.34 34.91
CA VAL A 181 -13.41 17.10 35.12
C VAL A 181 -13.61 15.64 35.50
N TRP A 182 -14.51 15.34 36.44
CA TRP A 182 -14.85 13.97 36.81
C TRP A 182 -16.32 13.83 37.18
N GLN A 183 -16.83 12.61 37.03
CA GLN A 183 -18.19 12.30 37.43
C GLN A 183 -18.25 11.98 38.92
N VAL A 184 -19.42 12.21 39.51
CA VAL A 184 -19.73 11.85 40.90
C VAL A 184 -21.04 11.06 40.89
N GLU A 185 -21.06 9.93 41.58
CA GLU A 185 -22.27 9.11 41.67
C GLU A 185 -23.44 9.91 42.28
N ASN A 186 -24.58 9.94 41.58
CA ASN A 186 -25.82 10.60 42.01
C ASN A 186 -25.67 12.11 42.34
N GLY A 187 -24.80 12.83 41.64
CA GLY A 187 -24.62 14.27 41.83
C GLY A 187 -24.05 14.99 40.61
N PRO A 188 -23.86 16.32 40.70
CA PRO A 188 -23.26 17.10 39.63
C PRO A 188 -21.82 16.64 39.40
N MET A 189 -21.41 16.64 38.13
CA MET A 189 -19.99 16.50 37.81
C MET A 189 -19.20 17.62 38.48
N LEU A 190 -17.94 17.34 38.81
CA LEU A 190 -17.05 18.29 39.46
C LEU A 190 -15.87 18.61 38.55
N PHE A 191 -15.27 19.78 38.76
CA PHE A 191 -14.05 20.16 38.07
C PHE A 191 -13.06 20.90 38.96
N SER A 192 -11.80 20.91 38.56
CA SER A 192 -10.76 21.78 39.10
C SER A 192 -9.97 22.39 37.96
N THR A 193 -9.61 23.67 38.10
CA THR A 193 -8.78 24.37 37.12
C THR A 193 -7.74 25.26 37.81
N TRP A 194 -6.53 25.27 37.27
CA TRP A 194 -5.39 26.02 37.81
C TRP A 194 -4.28 26.20 36.78
N PRO A 195 -3.37 27.19 36.93
CA PRO A 195 -2.16 27.26 36.12
C PRO A 195 -1.20 26.09 36.38
N ALA A 196 -0.65 25.46 35.35
CA ALA A 196 0.15 24.22 35.43
C ALA A 196 1.33 24.26 36.42
N GLU A 197 1.94 25.44 36.62
CA GLU A 197 3.06 25.65 37.55
C GLU A 197 2.67 25.76 39.03
N THR A 198 1.38 25.85 39.31
CA THR A 198 0.87 26.01 40.66
C THR A 198 0.27 24.71 41.18
N PRO A 199 0.25 24.48 42.51
CA PRO A 199 -0.50 23.37 43.07
C PRO A 199 -2.00 23.47 42.72
N PRO A 200 -2.70 22.34 42.56
CA PRO A 200 -4.15 22.36 42.31
C PRO A 200 -4.91 23.00 43.49
N PRO A 201 -6.12 23.53 43.24
CA PRO A 201 -6.91 24.17 44.27
C PRO A 201 -7.33 23.16 45.35
N ALA A 202 -7.47 23.64 46.60
CA ALA A 202 -7.82 22.78 47.73
C ALA A 202 -9.26 22.24 47.71
N SER A 203 -10.14 22.76 46.84
CA SER A 203 -11.52 22.27 46.75
C SER A 203 -12.04 22.43 45.32
N PRO A 204 -12.72 21.41 44.77
CA PRO A 204 -13.24 21.46 43.42
C PRO A 204 -14.47 22.37 43.31
N ALA A 205 -14.80 22.76 42.08
CA ALA A 205 -16.01 23.48 41.71
C ALA A 205 -17.05 22.55 41.08
N CYS A 206 -18.30 23.02 41.03
CA CYS A 206 -19.46 22.24 40.59
C CYS A 206 -19.80 22.60 39.15
N LEU A 207 -20.06 21.60 38.31
CA LEU A 207 -20.75 21.85 37.05
C LEU A 207 -22.24 22.07 37.31
N PRO A 208 -22.91 22.93 36.52
CA PRO A 208 -24.33 23.24 36.70
C PRO A 208 -25.26 22.16 36.13
N PHE A 209 -24.73 20.99 35.75
CA PHE A 209 -25.44 19.88 35.12
C PHE A 209 -24.85 18.54 35.54
N ASP A 210 -25.68 17.51 35.47
CA ASP A 210 -25.31 16.12 35.76
C ASP A 210 -24.86 15.42 34.47
N GLY A 211 -23.99 14.41 34.62
CA GLY A 211 -23.44 13.68 33.50
C GLY A 211 -22.46 12.60 33.92
N SER A 212 -22.07 11.76 32.96
CA SER A 212 -21.07 10.71 33.16
C SER A 212 -20.12 10.63 31.96
N ARG A 213 -19.02 9.88 32.11
CA ARG A 213 -18.01 9.67 31.06
C ARG A 213 -17.53 10.99 30.41
N PRO A 214 -17.08 11.98 31.21
CA PRO A 214 -16.64 13.25 30.66
C PRO A 214 -15.42 13.05 29.76
N GLN A 215 -15.35 13.77 28.65
CA GLN A 215 -14.19 13.90 27.77
C GLN A 215 -13.91 15.37 27.55
N LEU A 216 -12.65 15.74 27.61
CA LEU A 216 -12.22 17.12 27.69
C LEU A 216 -11.13 17.38 26.65
N THR A 217 -11.21 18.51 25.96
CA THR A 217 -10.14 18.99 25.08
C THR A 217 -10.02 20.51 25.18
N THR A 218 -8.90 21.06 24.72
CA THR A 218 -8.71 22.51 24.60
C THR A 218 -9.65 23.08 23.53
N ALA A 219 -10.13 24.31 23.72
CA ALA A 219 -10.96 25.03 22.75
C ALA A 219 -10.38 26.40 22.41
N GLY A 220 -9.06 26.53 22.52
CA GLY A 220 -8.29 27.77 22.42
C GLY A 220 -7.80 28.29 23.78
N ASP A 221 -7.10 29.42 23.77
CA ASP A 221 -6.52 30.03 24.96
C ASP A 221 -7.58 30.34 26.04
N GLY A 222 -7.43 29.78 27.24
CA GLY A 222 -8.35 29.99 28.35
C GLY A 222 -9.70 29.27 28.20
N ALA A 223 -9.85 28.37 27.22
CA ALA A 223 -11.11 27.74 26.89
C ALA A 223 -11.00 26.22 26.76
N PHE A 224 -12.05 25.52 27.17
CA PHE A 224 -12.15 24.06 27.08
C PHE A 224 -13.48 23.64 26.48
N ALA A 225 -13.49 22.50 25.79
CA ALA A 225 -14.70 21.83 25.34
C ALA A 225 -14.89 20.54 26.13
N LEU A 226 -16.12 20.28 26.56
CA LEU A 226 -16.50 19.10 27.33
C LEU A 226 -17.63 18.36 26.59
N ALA A 227 -17.43 17.06 26.37
CA ALA A 227 -18.48 16.14 25.99
C ALA A 227 -18.73 15.16 27.12
N TYR A 228 -19.98 14.77 27.30
CA TYR A 228 -20.34 13.84 28.36
C TYR A 228 -21.63 13.11 28.01
N GLN A 229 -21.83 11.97 28.65
CA GLN A 229 -23.08 11.23 28.61
C GLN A 229 -24.11 11.94 29.50
N ALA A 230 -25.14 12.51 28.87
CA ALA A 230 -26.34 13.01 29.53
C ALA A 230 -27.43 11.93 29.58
N SER A 231 -28.54 12.22 30.27
CA SER A 231 -29.67 11.30 30.43
C SER A 231 -30.38 10.93 29.13
N ASP A 232 -30.30 11.79 28.13
CA ASP A 232 -31.05 11.76 26.87
C ASP A 232 -30.14 11.78 25.63
N GLY A 233 -28.83 11.53 25.82
CA GLY A 233 -27.87 11.39 24.72
C GLY A 233 -26.49 11.93 25.07
N VAL A 234 -25.76 12.34 24.04
CA VAL A 234 -24.47 13.02 24.17
C VAL A 234 -24.71 14.52 24.35
N ALA A 235 -24.05 15.13 25.32
CA ALA A 235 -24.10 16.57 25.56
C ALA A 235 -22.73 17.22 25.34
N LEU A 236 -22.76 18.44 24.82
CA LEU A 236 -21.60 19.26 24.52
C LEU A 236 -21.70 20.62 25.18
N THR A 237 -20.61 21.09 25.76
CA THR A 237 -20.52 22.42 26.38
C THR A 237 -19.10 22.96 26.30
N ARG A 238 -18.94 24.25 26.60
CA ARG A 238 -17.66 24.95 26.62
C ARG A 238 -17.47 25.69 27.92
N TYR A 239 -16.22 25.71 28.38
CA TYR A 239 -15.74 26.61 29.41
C TYR A 239 -15.08 27.80 28.74
N GLU A 240 -15.56 29.01 29.02
CA GLU A 240 -14.98 30.26 28.53
C GLU A 240 -15.31 31.40 29.50
N SER A 241 -14.49 32.45 29.52
CA SER A 241 -14.72 33.63 30.39
C SER A 241 -14.92 33.27 31.87
N ASN A 242 -14.20 32.26 32.36
CA ASN A 242 -14.28 31.70 33.72
C ASN A 242 -15.63 31.03 34.08
N GLY A 243 -16.39 30.53 33.11
CA GLY A 243 -17.64 29.83 33.37
C GLY A 243 -18.03 28.81 32.29
N TRP A 244 -18.91 27.88 32.66
CA TRP A 244 -19.49 26.91 31.73
C TRP A 244 -20.70 27.51 31.01
N LEU A 245 -20.74 27.37 29.69
CA LEU A 245 -21.92 27.70 28.89
C LEU A 245 -23.03 26.65 29.10
N PRO A 246 -24.30 26.97 28.76
CA PRO A 246 -25.36 25.98 28.70
C PRO A 246 -24.98 24.81 27.78
N ALA A 247 -25.18 23.58 28.26
CA ALA A 247 -24.92 22.39 27.47
C ALA A 247 -25.95 22.25 26.33
N GLN A 248 -25.47 21.90 25.15
CA GLN A 248 -26.27 21.45 24.02
C GLN A 248 -26.35 19.93 24.05
N ILE A 249 -27.57 19.39 24.14
CA ILE A 249 -27.81 17.95 23.99
C ILE A 249 -27.99 17.66 22.50
N LEU A 250 -27.25 16.68 21.99
CA LEU A 250 -27.38 16.20 20.61
C LEU A 250 -28.70 15.46 20.46
N GLN A 251 -29.40 15.67 19.34
CA GLN A 251 -30.70 15.04 19.13
C GLN A 251 -30.55 13.54 18.79
N GLU A 252 -29.39 13.18 18.26
CA GLU A 252 -28.98 11.84 17.91
C GLU A 252 -28.54 11.09 19.17
N ALA A 253 -29.35 10.11 19.58
CA ALA A 253 -29.06 9.30 20.75
C ALA A 253 -27.82 8.42 20.53
N GLY A 254 -27.06 8.22 21.61
CA GLY A 254 -25.85 7.42 21.59
C GLY A 254 -25.05 7.55 22.89
N HIS A 255 -23.88 6.94 22.87
CA HIS A 255 -23.02 6.80 24.03
C HIS A 255 -21.52 6.90 23.70
N ASP A 256 -20.72 6.97 24.75
CA ASP A 256 -19.26 7.04 24.69
C ASP A 256 -18.74 8.16 23.78
N PRO A 257 -19.06 9.43 24.09
CA PRO A 257 -18.53 10.52 23.30
C PRO A 257 -17.02 10.65 23.47
N THR A 258 -16.36 11.19 22.45
CA THR A 258 -14.96 11.62 22.42
C THR A 258 -14.87 13.01 21.83
N LEU A 259 -13.90 13.80 22.31
CA LEU A 259 -13.56 15.11 21.77
C LEU A 259 -12.12 15.18 21.30
N PHE A 260 -11.91 15.96 20.24
CA PHE A 260 -10.60 16.30 19.71
C PHE A 260 -10.62 17.74 19.21
N SER A 261 -9.52 18.48 19.40
CA SER A 261 -9.33 19.79 18.79
C SER A 261 -8.25 19.67 17.73
N ASP A 262 -8.56 20.05 16.49
CA ASP A 262 -7.58 20.05 15.40
C ASP A 262 -6.55 21.19 15.56
N ARG A 263 -5.48 21.18 14.74
CA ARG A 263 -4.48 22.25 14.69
C ARG A 263 -5.05 23.61 14.32
N ALA A 264 -6.25 23.67 13.72
CA ALA A 264 -6.97 24.90 13.41
C ALA A 264 -7.87 25.38 14.57
N GLY A 265 -7.92 24.66 15.69
CA GLY A 265 -8.73 24.98 16.87
C GLY A 265 -10.21 24.62 16.73
N VAL A 266 -10.56 23.79 15.75
CA VAL A 266 -11.92 23.28 15.55
C VAL A 266 -12.13 22.07 16.43
N ILE A 267 -13.27 22.03 17.12
CA ILE A 267 -13.67 20.89 17.94
C ILE A 267 -14.39 19.85 17.09
N HIS A 268 -13.95 18.60 17.22
CA HIS A 268 -14.51 17.41 16.62
C HIS A 268 -15.09 16.53 17.72
N THR A 269 -16.27 15.97 17.47
CA THR A 269 -16.96 15.07 18.39
C THR A 269 -17.34 13.80 17.65
N ALA A 270 -17.09 12.64 18.26
CA ALA A 270 -17.57 11.35 17.78
C ALA A 270 -18.17 10.53 18.91
N TRP A 271 -19.14 9.68 18.61
CA TRP A 271 -19.80 8.79 19.57
C TRP A 271 -20.38 7.57 18.86
N CYS A 272 -20.66 6.50 19.61
CA CYS A 272 -21.45 5.39 19.07
C CYS A 272 -22.93 5.75 19.16
N GLY A 273 -23.64 5.75 18.04
CA GLY A 273 -25.08 5.91 18.03
C GLY A 273 -25.80 4.67 18.57
N ASP A 274 -26.99 4.86 19.14
CA ASP A 274 -27.85 3.75 19.57
C ASP A 274 -28.33 2.88 18.38
N ASP A 275 -28.15 3.37 17.16
CA ASP A 275 -28.36 2.66 15.90
C ASP A 275 -27.16 1.78 15.48
N GLY A 276 -26.10 1.74 16.30
CA GLY A 276 -24.89 0.95 16.07
C GLY A 276 -23.89 1.60 15.11
N ARG A 277 -24.12 2.83 14.65
CA ARG A 277 -23.22 3.54 13.71
C ARG A 277 -22.25 4.45 14.45
N VAL A 278 -21.13 4.79 13.82
CA VAL A 278 -20.28 5.89 14.32
C VAL A 278 -20.92 7.20 13.91
N HIS A 279 -21.17 8.08 14.86
CA HIS A 279 -21.67 9.43 14.61
C HIS A 279 -20.54 10.42 14.81
N TYR A 280 -20.50 11.46 13.97
CA TYR A 280 -19.48 12.49 14.00
C TYR A 280 -20.07 13.88 13.78
N ARG A 281 -19.55 14.87 14.51
CA ARG A 281 -19.90 16.27 14.33
C ARG A 281 -18.70 17.19 14.49
N ARG A 282 -18.54 18.09 13.53
CA ARG A 282 -17.59 19.21 13.58
C ARG A 282 -18.27 20.44 14.17
N ALA A 283 -17.60 21.15 15.07
CA ALA A 283 -18.09 22.42 15.60
C ALA A 283 -18.34 23.43 14.48
N GLY A 284 -19.52 24.06 14.50
CA GLY A 284 -19.98 24.97 13.44
C GLY A 284 -20.80 24.29 12.33
N SER A 285 -20.92 22.96 12.34
CA SER A 285 -21.87 22.21 11.50
C SER A 285 -23.13 21.84 12.29
N ASP A 286 -24.30 21.97 11.65
CA ASP A 286 -25.58 21.47 12.19
C ASP A 286 -25.87 20.02 11.75
N ALA A 287 -25.09 19.47 10.81
CA ALA A 287 -25.26 18.11 10.30
C ALA A 287 -24.34 17.12 11.03
N THR A 288 -24.93 16.01 11.49
CA THR A 288 -24.23 14.83 11.98
C THR A 288 -23.89 13.91 10.80
N GLU A 289 -22.60 13.61 10.63
CA GLU A 289 -22.13 12.62 9.66
C GLU A 289 -22.13 11.24 10.31
N MET A 290 -22.30 10.18 9.52
CA MET A 290 -22.40 8.81 10.00
C MET A 290 -21.48 7.88 9.20
N ILE A 291 -20.87 6.91 9.87
CA ILE A 291 -20.20 5.77 9.26
C ILE A 291 -21.09 4.55 9.49
N ASP A 292 -21.65 4.01 8.40
CA ASP A 292 -22.71 2.99 8.49
C ASP A 292 -22.22 1.60 8.92
N ALA A 293 -20.97 1.25 8.58
CA ALA A 293 -20.39 -0.05 8.92
C ALA A 293 -18.86 0.02 8.99
N PRO A 294 -18.22 -0.85 9.78
CA PRO A 294 -18.80 -1.81 10.74
C PRO A 294 -19.33 -1.12 12.00
N GLY A 295 -20.12 -1.86 12.79
CA GLY A 295 -20.79 -1.33 13.98
C GLY A 295 -19.84 -0.71 15.01
N CYS A 296 -20.33 0.28 15.76
CA CYS A 296 -19.62 0.97 16.84
C CYS A 296 -19.96 0.33 18.18
N SER A 297 -18.98 -0.25 18.86
CA SER A 297 -19.19 -1.05 20.09
C SER A 297 -18.32 -0.64 21.28
N GLY A 298 -17.71 0.55 21.21
CA GLY A 298 -16.84 1.10 22.25
C GLY A 298 -16.45 2.53 21.92
N ARG A 299 -15.87 3.27 22.88
CA ARG A 299 -15.53 4.68 22.69
C ARG A 299 -14.61 4.87 21.48
N PRO A 300 -15.00 5.68 20.47
CA PRO A 300 -14.13 6.00 19.36
C PRO A 300 -12.98 6.91 19.80
N ALA A 301 -11.83 6.81 19.16
CA ALA A 301 -10.74 7.77 19.24
C ALA A 301 -10.80 8.73 18.05
N LEU A 302 -10.33 9.96 18.26
CA LEU A 302 -10.23 10.99 17.23
C LEU A 302 -8.82 11.56 17.18
N SER A 303 -8.34 11.81 15.97
CA SER A 303 -7.14 12.61 15.75
C SER A 303 -7.15 13.20 14.33
N GLU A 304 -6.15 14.00 14.01
CA GLU A 304 -5.89 14.44 12.65
C GLU A 304 -4.53 13.94 12.18
N ASP A 305 -4.41 13.66 10.89
CA ASP A 305 -3.14 13.32 10.28
C ASP A 305 -2.31 14.56 9.90
N SER A 306 -1.12 14.31 9.36
CA SER A 306 -0.23 15.36 8.87
C SER A 306 -0.86 16.27 7.81
N HIS A 307 -1.84 15.76 7.06
CA HIS A 307 -2.56 16.45 5.99
C HIS A 307 -3.85 17.12 6.48
N ALA A 308 -4.07 17.21 7.80
CA ALA A 308 -5.26 17.78 8.44
C ALA A 308 -6.56 17.03 8.08
N ARG A 309 -6.45 15.73 7.76
CA ARG A 309 -7.62 14.85 7.62
C ARG A 309 -7.95 14.25 8.97
N VAL A 310 -9.23 14.22 9.30
CA VAL A 310 -9.71 13.66 10.57
C VAL A 310 -9.82 12.15 10.46
N HIS A 311 -9.29 11.44 11.45
CA HIS A 311 -9.41 9.99 11.60
C HIS A 311 -10.37 9.67 12.76
N ILE A 312 -11.18 8.62 12.57
CA ILE A 312 -11.91 7.99 13.67
C ILE A 312 -11.48 6.54 13.76
N ALA A 313 -10.93 6.15 14.90
CA ALA A 313 -10.66 4.75 15.19
C ALA A 313 -11.65 4.21 16.21
N TRP A 314 -12.17 3.01 16.00
CA TRP A 314 -13.15 2.43 16.92
C TRP A 314 -13.09 0.90 16.95
N ARG A 315 -13.71 0.33 17.97
CA ARG A 315 -13.93 -1.10 18.08
C ARG A 315 -15.18 -1.50 17.31
N GLY A 316 -15.00 -2.37 16.32
CA GLY A 316 -16.08 -3.08 15.65
C GLY A 316 -16.17 -4.54 16.10
N ASP A 317 -17.38 -5.04 16.28
CA ASP A 317 -17.68 -6.42 16.70
C ASP A 317 -18.02 -7.35 15.51
N GLN A 318 -17.84 -6.84 14.30
CA GLN A 318 -18.23 -7.48 13.06
C GLN A 318 -17.26 -7.13 11.94
N VAL A 319 -17.11 -8.04 10.99
CA VAL A 319 -16.42 -7.81 9.72
C VAL A 319 -17.28 -8.29 8.57
N ALA A 320 -17.32 -7.52 7.50
CA ALA A 320 -17.88 -7.96 6.22
C ALA A 320 -16.74 -8.47 5.33
N ASN A 321 -16.90 -9.68 4.79
CA ASN A 321 -15.97 -10.22 3.80
C ASN A 321 -16.18 -9.59 2.41
N ASN A 322 -15.38 -10.01 1.43
CA ASN A 322 -15.42 -9.56 0.03
C ASN A 322 -16.74 -9.88 -0.73
N PHE A 323 -17.69 -10.59 -0.11
CA PHE A 323 -19.07 -10.76 -0.62
C PHE A 323 -20.11 -9.98 0.20
N GLY A 324 -19.68 -9.16 1.17
CA GLY A 324 -20.56 -8.44 2.08
C GLY A 324 -21.21 -9.32 3.16
N ILE A 325 -20.77 -10.57 3.32
CA ILE A 325 -21.28 -11.45 4.37
C ILE A 325 -20.63 -11.04 5.69
N ILE A 326 -21.48 -10.70 6.66
CA ILE A 326 -21.08 -10.23 7.98
C ILE A 326 -20.84 -11.41 8.90
N ALA A 327 -19.68 -11.45 9.53
CA ALA A 327 -19.31 -12.39 10.58
C ALA A 327 -18.96 -11.64 11.88
N PRO A 328 -19.24 -12.22 13.06
CA PRO A 328 -18.79 -11.64 14.32
C PRO A 328 -17.25 -11.70 14.43
N GLY A 329 -16.67 -10.72 15.10
CA GLY A 329 -15.25 -10.67 15.42
C GLY A 329 -14.96 -9.51 16.38
N SER A 330 -13.70 -9.19 16.62
CA SER A 330 -13.33 -7.98 17.35
C SER A 330 -12.15 -7.35 16.63
N PHE A 331 -12.35 -6.16 16.08
CA PHE A 331 -11.34 -5.47 15.29
C PHE A 331 -11.29 -4.00 15.67
N LEU A 332 -10.09 -3.45 15.55
CA LEU A 332 -9.86 -2.02 15.54
C LEU A 332 -9.93 -1.53 14.11
N TYR A 333 -10.90 -0.66 13.84
CA TYR A 333 -11.11 -0.02 12.55
C TYR A 333 -10.62 1.42 12.59
N ASP A 334 -10.23 1.93 11.43
CA ASP A 334 -10.03 3.36 11.18
C ASP A 334 -10.77 3.78 9.91
N SER A 335 -11.19 5.03 9.85
CA SER A 335 -11.79 5.68 8.69
C SER A 335 -11.37 7.14 8.64
N VAL A 336 -11.08 7.60 7.42
CA VAL A 336 -10.51 8.93 7.16
C VAL A 336 -11.57 9.82 6.54
N ARG A 337 -11.75 11.01 7.10
CA ARG A 337 -12.65 12.02 6.54
C ARG A 337 -12.05 12.63 5.28
N ARG A 338 -12.85 12.68 4.23
CA ARG A 338 -12.57 13.29 2.93
C ARG A 338 -13.59 14.36 2.60
N ASP A 339 -13.40 15.00 1.45
CA ASP A 339 -14.34 16.00 0.94
C ASP A 339 -15.68 15.40 0.50
N ASP A 340 -15.69 14.13 0.09
CA ASP A 340 -16.86 13.38 -0.38
C ASP A 340 -17.51 12.48 0.68
N GLY A 341 -16.96 12.43 1.90
CA GLY A 341 -17.49 11.63 3.00
C GLY A 341 -16.40 10.92 3.78
N TRP A 342 -16.76 9.78 4.40
CA TRP A 342 -15.82 8.93 5.12
C TRP A 342 -15.30 7.82 4.21
N SER A 343 -14.00 7.53 4.29
CA SER A 343 -13.44 6.37 3.59
C SER A 343 -14.10 5.07 4.09
N PRO A 344 -14.17 4.02 3.26
CA PRO A 344 -14.46 2.69 3.77
C PRO A 344 -13.57 2.37 4.98
N ALA A 345 -14.16 1.81 6.03
CA ALA A 345 -13.44 1.45 7.23
C ALA A 345 -12.49 0.28 6.95
N TYR A 346 -11.23 0.43 7.35
CA TYR A 346 -10.19 -0.58 7.15
C TYR A 346 -9.69 -1.12 8.50
N ILE A 347 -9.29 -2.39 8.53
CA ILE A 347 -8.80 -3.04 9.75
C ILE A 347 -7.39 -2.55 10.05
N VAL A 348 -7.21 -1.95 11.22
CA VAL A 348 -5.89 -1.63 11.81
C VAL A 348 -5.31 -2.87 12.47
N ALA A 349 -6.12 -3.58 13.27
CA ALA A 349 -5.70 -4.78 13.99
C ALA A 349 -6.88 -5.71 14.34
N PRO A 350 -6.71 -7.04 14.31
CA PRO A 350 -7.56 -7.94 15.07
C PRO A 350 -7.30 -7.75 16.57
N THR A 351 -8.33 -7.96 17.39
CA THR A 351 -8.30 -7.78 18.86
C THR A 351 -9.02 -8.93 19.56
N GLN A 352 -8.83 -9.09 20.87
CA GLN A 352 -9.36 -10.23 21.61
C GLN A 352 -10.66 -9.93 22.35
N GLU A 353 -10.81 -8.79 23.04
CA GLU A 353 -12.06 -8.44 23.75
C GLU A 353 -12.32 -6.91 23.81
N LEU A 354 -12.93 -6.41 24.90
CA LEU A 354 -13.27 -5.00 25.09
C LEU A 354 -12.00 -4.16 25.21
N PHE A 355 -11.81 -3.26 24.25
CA PHE A 355 -10.76 -2.25 24.27
C PHE A 355 -11.35 -0.89 23.92
N SER A 356 -10.58 0.16 24.17
CA SER A 356 -10.85 1.49 23.64
C SER A 356 -9.52 2.09 23.18
N PRO A 357 -9.42 2.54 21.92
CA PRO A 357 -8.20 3.14 21.42
C PRO A 357 -8.02 4.56 21.99
N ALA A 358 -6.77 4.99 22.07
CA ALA A 358 -6.37 6.38 22.22
C ALA A 358 -5.50 6.74 21.02
N MET A 359 -5.73 7.91 20.41
CA MET A 359 -4.97 8.39 19.25
C MET A 359 -4.43 9.79 19.50
N ILE A 360 -3.25 10.09 18.96
CA ILE A 360 -2.69 11.43 18.94
C ILE A 360 -1.82 11.66 17.70
N LEU A 361 -1.75 12.91 17.25
CA LEU A 361 -0.71 13.35 16.33
C LEU A 361 0.58 13.60 17.11
N GLY A 362 1.60 12.81 16.81
CA GLY A 362 2.93 12.96 17.35
C GLY A 362 3.70 14.14 16.74
N PRO A 363 4.85 14.48 17.34
CA PRO A 363 5.68 15.63 16.98
C PRO A 363 6.39 15.50 15.61
N THR A 364 6.54 14.27 15.11
CA THR A 364 7.10 13.98 13.78
C THR A 364 6.04 14.03 12.67
N ASN A 365 4.83 14.54 12.99
CA ASN A 365 3.62 14.44 12.16
C ASN A 365 3.16 12.99 11.91
N ALA A 366 3.73 12.00 12.59
CA ALA A 366 3.21 10.64 12.62
C ALA A 366 2.05 10.57 13.62
N MET A 367 0.98 9.86 13.29
CA MET A 367 -0.06 9.54 14.25
C MET A 367 0.33 8.30 15.04
N HIS A 368 -0.07 8.26 16.31
CA HIS A 368 0.16 7.14 17.21
C HIS A 368 -1.14 6.70 17.84
N MET A 369 -1.33 5.40 17.95
CA MET A 369 -2.46 4.78 18.59
C MET A 369 -1.99 3.80 19.65
N ALA A 370 -2.70 3.74 20.78
CA ALA A 370 -2.52 2.74 21.81
C ALA A 370 -3.86 2.18 22.28
N TRP A 371 -3.90 0.90 22.64
CA TRP A 371 -5.08 0.25 23.23
C TRP A 371 -4.64 -0.88 24.18
N ALA A 372 -5.39 -1.08 25.26
CA ALA A 372 -5.27 -2.28 26.09
C ALA A 372 -6.24 -3.34 25.55
N ASP A 373 -5.74 -4.54 25.24
CA ASP A 373 -6.54 -5.61 24.64
C ASP A 373 -6.84 -6.74 25.66
N GLY A 374 -7.71 -7.69 25.29
CA GLY A 374 -8.13 -8.82 26.11
C GLY A 374 -7.01 -9.82 26.44
N ASP A 375 -5.85 -9.73 25.76
CA ASP A 375 -4.63 -10.44 26.16
C ASP A 375 -3.93 -9.83 27.38
N ARG A 376 -4.51 -8.75 27.93
CA ARG A 376 -4.00 -8.01 29.10
C ARG A 376 -2.65 -7.36 28.81
N LEU A 377 -2.41 -6.98 27.56
CA LEU A 377 -1.26 -6.21 27.13
C LEU A 377 -1.72 -4.85 26.61
N VAL A 378 -0.80 -3.88 26.63
CA VAL A 378 -0.99 -2.62 25.92
C VAL A 378 -0.27 -2.71 24.58
N HIS A 379 -1.01 -2.48 23.51
CA HIS A 379 -0.49 -2.46 22.16
C HIS A 379 -0.41 -1.03 21.65
N GLN A 380 0.50 -0.81 20.71
CA GLN A 380 0.66 0.44 20.00
C GLN A 380 0.82 0.21 18.50
N SER A 381 0.38 1.19 17.72
CA SER A 381 0.63 1.27 16.28
C SER A 381 0.86 2.72 15.89
N SER A 382 1.63 2.96 14.82
CA SER A 382 1.94 4.29 14.31
C SER A 382 1.64 4.38 12.82
N GLN A 383 1.05 5.50 12.40
CA GLN A 383 0.87 5.85 10.99
C GLN A 383 1.86 6.98 10.68
N PRO A 384 2.89 6.73 9.85
CA PRO A 384 3.91 7.74 9.58
C PRO A 384 3.36 8.88 8.73
N HIS A 385 3.99 10.06 8.84
CA HIS A 385 3.83 11.09 7.82
C HIS A 385 4.46 10.57 6.52
N TYR A 386 3.65 10.49 5.47
CA TYR A 386 4.12 10.11 4.15
C TYR A 386 3.94 11.27 3.17
N ALA A 387 5.07 11.75 2.65
CA ALA A 387 5.14 12.70 1.55
C ALA A 387 6.46 12.48 0.82
N CYS A 388 6.41 12.50 -0.51
CA CYS A 388 7.63 12.50 -1.32
C CYS A 388 8.09 13.94 -1.58
N PRO A 389 9.41 14.17 -1.66
CA PRO A 389 9.94 15.47 -2.09
C PRO A 389 9.52 15.81 -3.52
N ASP A 390 9.57 17.09 -3.88
CA ASP A 390 9.29 17.57 -5.25
C ASP A 390 10.33 17.11 -6.31
N SER A 391 11.41 16.48 -5.85
CA SER A 391 12.52 15.97 -6.66
C SER A 391 13.04 14.69 -6.02
N THR A 392 13.44 13.74 -6.86
CA THR A 392 14.14 12.51 -6.50
C THR A 392 15.57 12.74 -6.01
N GLY A 393 16.11 13.96 -6.16
CA GLY A 393 17.52 14.26 -5.93
C GLY A 393 18.46 13.82 -7.06
N SER A 394 17.90 13.30 -8.16
CA SER A 394 18.61 12.74 -9.29
C SER A 394 18.06 13.30 -10.61
N THR A 395 18.93 13.69 -11.54
CA THR A 395 18.50 14.19 -12.86
C THR A 395 17.74 13.14 -13.67
N TYR A 396 17.96 11.86 -13.41
CA TYR A 396 17.28 10.75 -14.10
C TYR A 396 15.88 10.54 -13.56
N GLY A 397 15.74 10.48 -12.22
CA GLY A 397 14.45 10.36 -11.56
C GLY A 397 13.58 11.60 -11.80
N ASP A 398 14.17 12.80 -11.78
CA ASP A 398 13.45 14.05 -12.04
C ASP A 398 12.97 14.17 -13.49
N ALA A 399 13.67 13.53 -14.44
CA ALA A 399 13.22 13.47 -15.83
C ALA A 399 11.94 12.64 -15.98
N ILE A 400 11.84 11.52 -15.26
CA ILE A 400 10.62 10.70 -15.20
C ILE A 400 9.53 11.44 -14.43
N LEU A 401 9.84 11.94 -13.23
CA LEU A 401 8.89 12.66 -12.39
C LEU A 401 8.24 13.82 -13.13
N GLY A 402 9.01 14.59 -13.89
CA GLY A 402 8.48 15.69 -14.71
C GLY A 402 7.48 15.26 -15.78
N VAL A 403 7.55 14.03 -16.29
CA VAL A 403 6.54 13.46 -17.19
C VAL A 403 5.28 13.11 -16.40
N LEU A 404 5.44 12.42 -15.27
CA LEU A 404 4.32 11.95 -14.44
C LEU A 404 3.53 13.12 -13.83
N THR A 405 4.20 14.21 -13.45
CA THR A 405 3.58 15.42 -12.87
C THR A 405 3.18 16.46 -13.91
N SER A 406 3.27 16.14 -15.21
CA SER A 406 2.96 17.09 -16.30
C SER A 406 1.48 17.46 -16.41
N GLY A 407 0.59 16.69 -15.77
CA GLY A 407 -0.87 16.80 -15.92
C GLY A 407 -1.41 16.28 -17.26
N VAL A 408 -0.55 15.67 -18.10
CA VAL A 408 -0.93 15.14 -19.42
C VAL A 408 -1.49 13.72 -19.32
N TYR A 409 -0.84 12.86 -18.53
CA TYR A 409 -1.15 11.42 -18.43
C TYR A 409 -1.73 11.02 -17.07
N ARG A 410 -1.58 11.88 -16.06
CA ARG A 410 -2.18 11.76 -14.74
C ARG A 410 -2.88 13.07 -14.41
N PRO A 411 -3.87 13.08 -13.49
CA PRO A 411 -4.42 14.30 -12.94
C PRO A 411 -3.30 15.25 -12.47
N ALA A 412 -3.48 16.56 -12.64
CA ALA A 412 -2.45 17.54 -12.31
C ALA A 412 -2.12 17.60 -10.81
N ASP A 413 -3.04 17.12 -9.97
CA ASP A 413 -2.95 16.98 -8.52
C ASP A 413 -2.65 15.53 -8.07
N ALA A 414 -2.34 14.63 -9.01
CA ALA A 414 -1.98 13.25 -8.68
C ALA A 414 -0.69 13.22 -7.85
N PHE A 415 -0.77 12.57 -6.68
CA PHE A 415 0.40 12.27 -5.88
C PHE A 415 1.18 11.12 -6.53
N ILE A 416 2.51 11.26 -6.66
CA ILE A 416 3.39 10.25 -7.25
C ILE A 416 4.20 9.58 -6.12
N PRO A 417 3.87 8.33 -5.74
CA PRO A 417 4.45 7.66 -4.57
C PRO A 417 5.82 7.01 -4.86
N PHE A 418 6.78 7.82 -5.34
CA PHE A 418 8.05 7.29 -5.82
C PHE A 418 9.06 6.96 -4.72
N CYS A 419 8.93 7.54 -3.53
CA CYS A 419 9.88 7.43 -2.42
C CYS A 419 9.44 6.39 -1.37
N GLN A 420 10.32 6.11 -0.40
CA GLN A 420 10.08 5.17 0.70
C GLN A 420 9.73 3.75 0.26
N ASN A 421 10.23 3.34 -0.92
CA ASN A 421 10.11 1.98 -1.41
C ASN A 421 11.31 1.15 -0.98
N TYR A 422 11.13 -0.18 -0.98
CA TYR A 422 12.16 -1.15 -0.71
C TYR A 422 12.28 -2.11 -1.88
N TYR A 423 13.45 -2.12 -2.51
CA TYR A 423 13.83 -3.10 -3.50
C TYR A 423 13.94 -4.50 -2.88
N ARG A 424 13.15 -5.46 -3.40
CA ARG A 424 13.08 -6.83 -2.87
C ARG A 424 14.00 -7.81 -3.60
N GLY A 425 14.45 -7.48 -4.80
CA GLY A 425 15.36 -8.30 -5.60
C GLY A 425 14.97 -8.41 -7.07
N LEU A 426 15.93 -8.84 -7.90
CA LEU A 426 15.66 -9.29 -9.27
C LEU A 426 15.13 -10.73 -9.23
N LEU A 427 14.19 -11.00 -10.13
CA LEU A 427 13.71 -12.32 -10.47
C LEU A 427 14.42 -12.76 -11.74
N TYR A 428 14.87 -14.01 -11.77
CA TYR A 428 15.68 -14.55 -12.85
C TYR A 428 14.99 -15.76 -13.47
N LEU A 429 15.00 -15.81 -14.79
CA LEU A 429 14.60 -16.98 -15.54
C LEU A 429 15.62 -17.24 -16.65
N PRO A 430 16.13 -18.48 -16.81
CA PRO A 430 16.16 -19.50 -15.77
C PRO A 430 16.92 -19.01 -14.52
N ASP A 431 17.03 -19.85 -13.51
CA ASP A 431 17.67 -19.47 -12.25
C ASP A 431 19.09 -18.93 -12.43
N PRO A 432 19.49 -18.00 -11.55
CA PRO A 432 20.74 -17.32 -11.70
C PRO A 432 21.90 -18.20 -11.24
N VAL A 433 23.07 -18.02 -11.86
CA VAL A 433 24.29 -18.67 -11.37
C VAL A 433 24.91 -17.85 -10.22
N PRO A 434 25.57 -18.50 -9.23
CA PRO A 434 26.09 -17.81 -8.02
C PRO A 434 27.11 -16.69 -8.24
N VAL A 435 27.52 -16.43 -9.49
CA VAL A 435 28.51 -15.42 -9.85
C VAL A 435 27.95 -14.00 -9.82
N PHE A 436 26.64 -13.80 -10.00
CA PHE A 436 26.04 -12.46 -10.04
C PHE A 436 24.93 -12.22 -9.00
N THR A 437 24.47 -13.25 -8.31
CA THR A 437 23.51 -13.10 -7.21
C THR A 437 23.73 -14.15 -6.12
N GLN A 438 23.28 -13.82 -4.91
CA GLN A 438 23.28 -14.72 -3.75
C GLN A 438 21.99 -15.53 -3.64
N LYS A 439 21.02 -15.25 -4.51
CA LYS A 439 19.76 -15.99 -4.58
C LYS A 439 20.02 -17.47 -4.84
N LYS A 440 19.35 -18.33 -4.08
CA LYS A 440 19.44 -19.78 -4.29
C LYS A 440 18.56 -20.15 -5.48
N ALA A 441 19.11 -20.94 -6.39
CA ALA A 441 18.32 -21.54 -7.46
C ALA A 441 17.23 -22.45 -6.90
N THR A 442 16.05 -22.38 -7.50
CA THR A 442 14.91 -23.26 -7.27
C THR A 442 14.65 -24.08 -8.54
N GLU A 443 13.50 -24.75 -8.66
CA GLU A 443 13.19 -25.54 -9.85
C GLU A 443 12.59 -24.66 -10.96
N TYR A 444 11.88 -23.59 -10.57
CA TYR A 444 11.15 -22.71 -11.46
C TYR A 444 11.59 -21.24 -11.38
N GLY A 445 12.69 -20.94 -10.68
CA GLY A 445 13.28 -19.60 -10.55
C GLY A 445 12.28 -18.51 -10.21
N GLY A 446 12.23 -17.45 -11.04
CA GLY A 446 11.29 -16.33 -10.91
C GLY A 446 9.82 -16.71 -10.72
N PHE A 447 9.38 -17.88 -11.19
CA PHE A 447 8.01 -18.32 -10.98
C PHE A 447 7.75 -18.80 -9.54
N ASP A 448 8.77 -19.36 -8.86
CA ASP A 448 8.70 -19.72 -7.45
C ASP A 448 8.64 -18.47 -6.57
N ASP A 449 9.38 -17.42 -6.95
CA ASP A 449 9.34 -16.13 -6.25
C ASP A 449 7.94 -15.51 -6.24
N ILE A 450 7.32 -15.38 -7.42
CA ILE A 450 5.94 -14.86 -7.53
C ILE A 450 4.96 -15.77 -6.78
N SER A 451 5.16 -17.08 -6.83
CA SER A 451 4.32 -18.05 -6.11
C SER A 451 4.45 -17.91 -4.58
N ASP A 452 5.65 -17.62 -4.06
CA ASP A 452 5.88 -17.34 -2.65
C ASP A 452 5.27 -16.00 -2.23
N GLU A 453 5.25 -15.00 -3.10
CA GLU A 453 4.54 -13.74 -2.88
C GLU A 453 3.03 -13.96 -2.79
N ILE A 454 2.43 -14.75 -3.70
CA ILE A 454 1.00 -15.10 -3.69
C ILE A 454 0.59 -15.79 -2.38
N ARG A 455 1.41 -16.69 -1.86
CA ARG A 455 1.15 -17.41 -0.60
C ARG A 455 1.09 -16.48 0.62
N GLN A 456 1.64 -15.26 0.51
CA GLN A 456 1.66 -14.25 1.58
C GLN A 456 0.49 -13.27 1.54
N ALA A 457 -0.36 -13.33 0.50
CA ALA A 457 -1.51 -12.45 0.37
C ALA A 457 -2.48 -12.63 1.54
N ARG A 458 -3.06 -11.54 2.02
CA ARG A 458 -4.09 -11.52 3.09
C ARG A 458 -5.46 -11.06 2.61
N TYR A 459 -5.49 -10.28 1.54
CA TYR A 459 -6.69 -9.65 1.01
C TYR A 459 -6.81 -9.87 -0.50
N GLU A 460 -5.72 -9.63 -1.23
CA GLU A 460 -5.81 -9.51 -2.67
C GLU A 460 -4.53 -9.90 -3.43
N VAL A 461 -4.72 -10.57 -4.56
CA VAL A 461 -3.70 -10.83 -5.56
C VAL A 461 -4.20 -10.28 -6.89
N LEU A 462 -3.48 -9.32 -7.46
CA LEU A 462 -3.74 -8.81 -8.81
C LEU A 462 -2.61 -9.31 -9.70
N PHE A 463 -2.93 -10.18 -10.65
CA PHE A 463 -1.96 -10.80 -11.53
C PHE A 463 -2.31 -10.51 -12.98
N THR A 464 -1.36 -9.99 -13.76
CA THR A 464 -1.50 -9.91 -15.21
C THR A 464 -0.34 -10.53 -15.95
N ASN A 465 -0.64 -11.22 -17.05
CA ASN A 465 0.36 -11.76 -17.95
C ASN A 465 -0.19 -11.83 -19.37
N MET A 466 0.68 -11.67 -20.35
CA MET A 466 0.28 -11.71 -21.75
C MET A 466 -0.13 -13.11 -22.19
N GLU A 467 0.67 -14.13 -21.86
CA GLU A 467 0.56 -15.47 -22.45
C GLU A 467 0.71 -16.57 -21.40
N ARG A 468 -0.18 -17.56 -21.46
CA ARG A 468 -0.20 -18.75 -20.59
C ARG A 468 -0.10 -20.01 -21.45
N MET A 469 1.07 -20.64 -21.44
CA MET A 469 1.28 -21.90 -22.14
C MET A 469 0.46 -23.02 -21.49
N ALA A 470 -0.05 -23.94 -22.32
CA ALA A 470 -0.77 -25.11 -21.83
C ALA A 470 0.15 -26.03 -21.03
N ASP A 471 -0.38 -26.59 -19.95
CA ASP A 471 0.33 -27.55 -19.10
C ASP A 471 0.29 -28.96 -19.71
N VAL A 472 1.43 -29.65 -19.69
CA VAL A 472 1.58 -31.00 -20.28
C VAL A 472 1.54 -32.09 -19.22
N ASN A 473 2.33 -31.96 -18.14
CA ASN A 473 2.51 -33.02 -17.13
C ASN A 473 2.41 -32.50 -15.68
N GLU A 474 1.60 -31.47 -15.41
CA GLU A 474 1.50 -30.86 -14.06
C GLU A 474 2.86 -30.33 -13.56
N ASP A 475 3.63 -29.80 -14.49
CA ASP A 475 5.02 -29.34 -14.29
C ASP A 475 5.29 -28.00 -14.98
N SER A 476 4.26 -27.32 -15.51
CA SER A 476 4.40 -25.99 -16.10
C SER A 476 4.55 -24.91 -15.03
N PRO A 477 5.17 -23.76 -15.36
CA PRO A 477 5.10 -22.56 -14.53
C PRO A 477 3.65 -22.15 -14.20
N GLY A 478 2.72 -22.38 -15.14
CA GLY A 478 1.29 -22.13 -14.93
C GLY A 478 0.70 -22.99 -13.81
N PHE A 479 1.12 -24.24 -13.72
CA PHE A 479 0.74 -25.16 -12.66
C PHE A 479 1.34 -24.79 -11.30
N VAL A 480 2.60 -24.35 -11.25
CA VAL A 480 3.23 -23.85 -10.01
C VAL A 480 2.47 -22.64 -9.44
N PHE A 481 2.09 -21.69 -10.30
CA PHE A 481 1.21 -20.60 -9.92
C PHE A 481 -0.14 -21.09 -9.38
N ALA A 482 -0.77 -22.05 -10.06
CA ALA A 482 -2.05 -22.62 -9.62
C ALA A 482 -1.94 -23.31 -8.26
N GLN A 483 -0.82 -24.00 -7.98
CA GLN A 483 -0.54 -24.57 -6.66
C GLN A 483 -0.43 -23.50 -5.58
N ALA A 484 0.15 -22.33 -5.87
CA ALA A 484 0.21 -21.21 -4.94
C ALA A 484 -1.19 -20.67 -4.61
N VAL A 485 -2.04 -20.49 -5.64
CA VAL A 485 -3.45 -20.09 -5.47
C VAL A 485 -4.24 -21.12 -4.66
N THR A 486 -4.09 -22.42 -4.95
CA THR A 486 -4.75 -23.49 -4.17
C THR A 486 -4.21 -23.56 -2.74
N ALA A 487 -2.92 -23.32 -2.51
CA ALA A 487 -2.36 -23.24 -1.17
C ALA A 487 -2.97 -22.06 -0.39
N LEU A 488 -3.18 -20.91 -1.03
CA LEU A 488 -3.83 -19.76 -0.44
C LEU A 488 -5.30 -20.07 -0.06
N TYR A 489 -6.07 -20.74 -0.93
CA TYR A 489 -7.40 -21.26 -0.59
C TYR A 489 -7.37 -22.18 0.64
N ASN A 490 -6.43 -23.14 0.67
CA ASN A 490 -6.33 -24.10 1.77
C ASN A 490 -5.94 -23.42 3.09
N ASN A 491 -5.07 -22.41 3.04
CA ASN A 491 -4.69 -21.61 4.21
C ASN A 491 -5.88 -20.80 4.71
N LEU A 492 -6.63 -20.13 3.83
CA LEU A 492 -7.87 -19.43 4.16
C LEU A 492 -8.89 -20.38 4.82
N LYS A 493 -9.07 -21.58 4.26
CA LYS A 493 -9.98 -22.59 4.80
C LYS A 493 -9.55 -23.13 6.16
N ALA A 494 -8.25 -23.34 6.37
CA ALA A 494 -7.71 -23.85 7.61
C ALA A 494 -7.65 -22.79 8.72
N HIS A 495 -7.46 -21.53 8.34
CA HIS A 495 -7.19 -20.41 9.22
C HIS A 495 -7.98 -19.14 8.83
N PRO A 496 -9.33 -19.19 8.77
CA PRO A 496 -10.14 -18.05 8.33
C PRO A 496 -9.94 -16.80 9.19
N GLU A 497 -9.52 -16.95 10.45
CA GLU A 497 -9.19 -15.86 11.37
C GLU A 497 -8.06 -14.95 10.85
N ARG A 498 -7.19 -15.47 9.97
CA ARG A 498 -6.08 -14.69 9.37
C ARG A 498 -6.51 -13.87 8.16
N TYR A 499 -7.74 -14.08 7.69
CA TYR A 499 -8.28 -13.49 6.46
C TYR A 499 -9.67 -12.91 6.73
N PRO A 500 -9.78 -11.90 7.60
CA PRO A 500 -11.07 -11.39 8.07
C PRO A 500 -11.96 -10.84 6.94
N ARG A 501 -11.36 -10.44 5.81
CA ARG A 501 -12.08 -10.00 4.60
C ARG A 501 -12.29 -11.11 3.57
N GLY A 502 -11.77 -12.31 3.80
CA GLY A 502 -11.55 -13.27 2.74
C GLY A 502 -10.39 -12.86 1.84
N VAL A 503 -10.26 -13.53 0.69
CA VAL A 503 -9.20 -13.32 -0.30
C VAL A 503 -9.82 -13.26 -1.70
N THR A 504 -9.41 -12.25 -2.46
CA THR A 504 -9.72 -12.12 -3.90
C THR A 504 -8.45 -12.31 -4.73
N VAL A 505 -8.49 -13.18 -5.73
CA VAL A 505 -7.40 -13.37 -6.70
C VAL A 505 -7.92 -12.97 -8.08
N ARG A 506 -7.40 -11.89 -8.66
CA ARG A 506 -7.72 -11.44 -10.02
C ARG A 506 -6.60 -11.83 -10.98
N ILE A 507 -6.96 -12.52 -12.05
CA ILE A 507 -6.04 -12.99 -13.08
C ILE A 507 -6.49 -12.38 -14.41
N LEU A 508 -5.68 -11.49 -14.96
CA LEU A 508 -5.93 -10.84 -16.23
C LEU A 508 -4.94 -11.34 -17.29
N LEU A 509 -5.45 -11.98 -18.34
CA LEU A 509 -4.65 -12.38 -19.48
C LEU A 509 -4.65 -11.35 -20.59
N GLY A 510 -3.56 -11.29 -21.35
CA GLY A 510 -3.34 -10.29 -22.36
C GLY A 510 -4.27 -10.33 -23.57
N ASN A 511 -5.14 -11.34 -23.69
CA ASN A 511 -5.95 -11.63 -24.88
C ASN A 511 -5.08 -11.93 -26.12
N TYR A 512 -4.04 -12.74 -25.90
CA TYR A 512 -3.03 -13.08 -26.90
C TYR A 512 -3.63 -13.79 -28.14
N PRO A 513 -3.20 -13.43 -29.37
CA PRO A 513 -3.63 -14.08 -30.61
C PRO A 513 -2.98 -15.46 -30.81
N GLU A 514 -3.82 -16.49 -30.98
CA GLU A 514 -3.38 -17.83 -31.35
C GLU A 514 -3.46 -18.03 -32.86
N VAL A 515 -2.31 -17.85 -33.52
CA VAL A 515 -2.20 -17.84 -34.99
C VAL A 515 -2.55 -19.20 -35.60
N SER A 516 -2.30 -20.31 -34.91
CA SER A 516 -2.61 -21.66 -35.41
C SER A 516 -4.11 -21.95 -35.52
N THR A 517 -4.92 -21.31 -34.67
CA THR A 517 -6.36 -21.53 -34.55
C THR A 517 -7.17 -20.33 -35.02
N PHE A 518 -6.53 -19.20 -35.33
CA PHE A 518 -7.17 -17.92 -35.66
C PHE A 518 -8.17 -17.49 -34.58
N SER A 519 -7.78 -17.64 -33.32
CA SER A 519 -8.56 -17.29 -32.13
C SER A 519 -7.79 -16.34 -31.21
N TRP A 520 -8.48 -15.68 -30.29
CA TRP A 520 -7.90 -14.75 -29.32
C TRP A 520 -8.34 -15.16 -27.92
N GLY A 521 -7.42 -15.08 -26.95
CA GLY A 521 -7.77 -15.26 -25.54
C GLY A 521 -8.11 -16.69 -25.11
N GLU A 522 -7.96 -17.70 -25.98
CA GLU A 522 -8.23 -19.11 -25.65
C GLU A 522 -7.36 -19.64 -24.50
N GLN A 523 -6.20 -19.02 -24.25
CA GLN A 523 -5.28 -19.40 -23.18
C GLN A 523 -5.87 -19.18 -21.78
N ILE A 524 -6.99 -18.47 -21.65
CA ILE A 524 -7.77 -18.39 -20.41
C ILE A 524 -8.18 -19.78 -19.90
N TRP A 525 -8.44 -20.72 -20.82
CA TRP A 525 -8.80 -22.08 -20.47
C TRP A 525 -7.62 -22.92 -19.98
N ASN A 526 -6.39 -22.55 -20.36
CA ASN A 526 -5.18 -23.16 -19.79
C ASN A 526 -5.09 -22.84 -18.29
N VAL A 527 -5.48 -21.62 -17.89
CA VAL A 527 -5.53 -21.22 -16.47
C VAL A 527 -6.59 -22.02 -15.71
N MET A 528 -7.79 -22.17 -16.28
CA MET A 528 -8.86 -22.98 -15.68
C MET A 528 -8.44 -24.45 -15.50
N ASP A 529 -7.78 -25.04 -16.50
CA ASP A 529 -7.27 -26.41 -16.46
C ASP A 529 -6.22 -26.61 -15.36
N VAL A 530 -5.23 -25.71 -15.25
CA VAL A 530 -4.22 -25.85 -14.19
C VAL A 530 -4.76 -25.57 -12.79
N LEU A 531 -5.74 -24.65 -12.62
CA LEU A 531 -6.40 -24.44 -11.33
C LEU A 531 -7.17 -25.70 -10.89
N GLN A 532 -7.89 -26.33 -11.82
CA GLN A 532 -8.57 -27.60 -11.58
C GLN A 532 -7.57 -28.70 -11.20
N LYS A 533 -6.51 -28.91 -11.99
CA LYS A 533 -5.49 -29.94 -11.76
C LYS A 533 -4.73 -29.72 -10.45
N ALA A 534 -4.44 -28.47 -10.10
CA ALA A 534 -3.81 -28.11 -8.83
C ALA A 534 -4.73 -28.36 -7.62
N GLY A 535 -6.00 -28.73 -7.85
CA GLY A 535 -6.95 -29.11 -6.82
C GLY A 535 -7.72 -27.94 -6.23
N LEU A 536 -7.85 -26.81 -6.94
CA LEU A 536 -8.75 -25.75 -6.52
C LEU A 536 -10.20 -26.24 -6.64
N PRO A 537 -10.98 -26.28 -5.54
CA PRO A 537 -12.29 -26.90 -5.57
C PRO A 537 -13.38 -26.01 -6.18
N GLU A 538 -13.24 -24.69 -6.08
CA GLU A 538 -14.23 -23.70 -6.50
C GLU A 538 -13.58 -22.33 -6.78
N LEU A 539 -14.16 -21.55 -7.71
CA LEU A 539 -13.74 -20.17 -7.98
C LEU A 539 -14.27 -19.20 -6.94
N GLU A 540 -15.48 -19.42 -6.44
CA GLU A 540 -16.11 -18.56 -5.43
C GLU A 540 -16.66 -19.40 -4.28
N ASN A 541 -16.38 -18.96 -3.05
CA ASN A 541 -17.05 -19.45 -1.84
C ASN A 541 -17.43 -18.25 -0.97
N PRO A 542 -18.67 -17.74 -1.09
CA PRO A 542 -19.09 -16.56 -0.35
C PRO A 542 -18.98 -16.68 1.17
N GLN A 543 -19.22 -17.87 1.74
CA GLN A 543 -19.15 -18.08 3.19
C GLN A 543 -17.71 -18.05 3.70
N LEU A 544 -16.76 -18.56 2.90
CA LEU A 544 -15.33 -18.51 3.23
C LEU A 544 -14.70 -17.14 2.90
N GLY A 545 -15.35 -16.33 2.05
CA GLY A 545 -14.77 -15.12 1.48
C GLY A 545 -13.71 -15.42 0.41
N TRP A 546 -13.79 -16.57 -0.25
CA TRP A 546 -12.86 -16.93 -1.33
C TRP A 546 -13.40 -16.49 -2.68
N LYS A 547 -12.58 -15.84 -3.50
CA LYS A 547 -12.93 -15.40 -4.84
C LYS A 547 -11.74 -15.46 -5.78
N VAL A 548 -11.88 -16.12 -6.93
CA VAL A 548 -10.96 -16.06 -8.07
C VAL A 548 -11.71 -15.50 -9.26
N GLU A 549 -11.23 -14.39 -9.80
CA GLU A 549 -11.78 -13.76 -11.00
C GLU A 549 -10.75 -13.86 -12.11
N LEU A 550 -11.16 -14.41 -13.25
CA LEU A 550 -10.29 -14.65 -14.40
C LEU A 550 -10.89 -13.97 -15.61
N ALA A 551 -10.14 -13.07 -16.26
CA ALA A 551 -10.60 -12.31 -17.41
C ALA A 551 -9.52 -12.25 -18.51
N ASN A 552 -9.96 -12.02 -19.73
CA ASN A 552 -9.10 -11.53 -20.80
C ASN A 552 -9.21 -10.02 -20.88
N PHE A 553 -8.10 -9.35 -21.17
CA PHE A 553 -8.07 -7.95 -21.54
C PHE A 553 -9.01 -7.70 -22.74
N ASP A 554 -9.80 -6.64 -22.68
CA ASP A 554 -10.81 -6.34 -23.71
C ASP A 554 -10.19 -6.09 -25.10
N GLY A 555 -8.90 -5.71 -25.12
CA GLY A 555 -8.17 -5.39 -26.34
C GLY A 555 -7.64 -6.58 -27.10
N GLN A 556 -7.94 -6.64 -28.40
CA GLN A 556 -7.36 -7.64 -29.32
C GLN A 556 -6.21 -7.06 -30.14
N ASN A 557 -6.28 -5.77 -30.51
CA ASN A 557 -5.22 -5.06 -31.22
C ASN A 557 -5.27 -3.55 -30.92
N PRO A 558 -4.38 -3.03 -30.06
CA PRO A 558 -3.37 -3.80 -29.31
C PRO A 558 -3.99 -4.74 -28.27
N HIS A 559 -3.37 -5.90 -28.09
CA HIS A 559 -3.60 -6.76 -26.92
C HIS A 559 -2.69 -6.32 -25.77
N SER A 560 -2.89 -6.86 -24.56
CA SER A 560 -2.04 -6.46 -23.42
C SER A 560 -0.76 -7.29 -23.36
N HIS A 561 0.38 -6.59 -23.34
CA HIS A 561 1.71 -7.16 -23.14
C HIS A 561 2.23 -6.86 -21.72
N ALA A 562 1.43 -6.20 -20.86
CA ALA A 562 1.78 -5.94 -19.48
C ALA A 562 1.89 -7.24 -18.68
N LYS A 563 2.90 -7.31 -17.82
CA LYS A 563 3.21 -8.47 -16.98
C LYS A 563 3.66 -7.96 -15.63
N PHE A 564 2.76 -8.00 -14.67
CA PHE A 564 3.08 -7.64 -13.30
C PHE A 564 2.14 -8.30 -12.32
N THR A 565 2.54 -8.32 -11.05
CA THR A 565 1.74 -8.84 -9.94
C THR A 565 1.73 -7.82 -8.82
N VAL A 566 0.58 -7.62 -8.18
CA VAL A 566 0.41 -6.81 -6.97
C VAL A 566 -0.17 -7.68 -5.87
N ILE A 567 0.42 -7.65 -4.68
CA ILE A 567 -0.05 -8.38 -3.51
C ILE A 567 -0.46 -7.38 -2.43
N ASP A 568 -1.72 -7.47 -1.98
CA ASP A 568 -2.34 -6.64 -0.94
C ASP A 568 -2.12 -5.12 -1.10
N GLY A 569 -1.90 -4.62 -2.32
CA GLY A 569 -1.53 -3.23 -2.58
C GLY A 569 -0.22 -2.77 -1.93
N ARG A 570 0.64 -3.71 -1.50
CA ARG A 570 1.87 -3.41 -0.73
C ARG A 570 3.16 -3.91 -1.38
N MET A 571 3.07 -4.86 -2.30
CA MET A 571 4.18 -5.37 -3.09
C MET A 571 3.80 -5.35 -4.56
N VAL A 572 4.75 -5.01 -5.43
CA VAL A 572 4.59 -5.10 -6.88
C VAL A 572 5.81 -5.77 -7.50
N THR A 573 5.58 -6.63 -8.48
CA THR A 573 6.61 -7.29 -9.27
C THR A 573 6.37 -7.05 -10.74
N ALA A 574 7.24 -6.30 -11.42
CA ALA A 574 7.25 -6.17 -12.87
C ALA A 574 8.01 -7.33 -13.50
N ALA A 575 7.57 -7.85 -14.65
CA ALA A 575 8.21 -8.99 -15.30
C ALA A 575 8.35 -8.79 -16.82
N GLY A 576 9.42 -9.33 -17.40
CA GLY A 576 9.59 -9.45 -18.86
C GLY A 576 9.01 -10.74 -19.46
N PHE A 577 8.72 -11.73 -18.61
CA PHE A 577 8.49 -13.12 -18.99
C PHE A 577 7.03 -13.57 -18.99
N ASN A 578 6.72 -14.49 -19.90
CA ASN A 578 5.44 -15.21 -19.94
C ASN A 578 5.49 -16.47 -19.09
N TYR A 579 4.33 -16.97 -18.69
CA TYR A 579 4.24 -18.25 -17.98
C TYR A 579 4.36 -19.41 -18.98
N SER A 580 5.62 -19.78 -19.26
CA SER A 580 5.99 -20.71 -20.32
C SER A 580 7.19 -21.57 -19.93
N TYR A 581 7.20 -22.84 -20.37
CA TYR A 581 8.32 -23.75 -20.18
C TYR A 581 9.64 -23.22 -20.75
N LEU A 582 9.57 -22.32 -21.75
CA LEU A 582 10.75 -21.83 -22.46
C LEU A 582 11.79 -21.20 -21.53
N HIS A 583 11.32 -20.58 -20.46
CA HIS A 583 12.14 -19.93 -19.45
C HIS A 583 12.87 -20.90 -18.52
N LEU A 584 12.40 -22.15 -18.40
CA LEU A 584 13.03 -23.15 -17.57
C LEU A 584 14.36 -23.61 -18.14
N ASP A 585 15.22 -24.10 -17.26
CA ASP A 585 16.51 -24.64 -17.66
C ASP A 585 16.40 -25.81 -18.62
N LYS A 586 17.39 -25.95 -19.51
CA LYS A 586 17.43 -27.05 -20.49
C LYS A 586 17.42 -28.45 -19.86
N ASP A 587 17.95 -28.57 -18.66
CA ASP A 587 17.98 -29.79 -17.86
C ASP A 587 16.86 -29.85 -16.80
N ASN A 588 15.90 -28.92 -16.84
CA ASN A 588 14.71 -28.97 -16.00
C ASN A 588 13.94 -30.30 -16.21
N PRO A 589 13.37 -30.90 -15.15
CA PRO A 589 12.69 -32.20 -15.23
C PRO A 589 11.55 -32.29 -16.26
N SER A 590 10.92 -31.18 -16.63
CA SER A 590 9.87 -31.15 -17.67
C SER A 590 10.38 -31.56 -19.06
N GLY A 591 11.68 -31.38 -19.33
CA GLY A 591 12.29 -31.62 -20.64
C GLY A 591 11.85 -30.63 -21.73
N LEU A 592 11.13 -29.56 -21.38
CA LEU A 592 10.62 -28.54 -22.30
C LEU A 592 11.35 -27.19 -22.18
N GLY A 593 12.25 -27.06 -21.21
CA GLY A 593 13.06 -25.87 -20.99
C GLY A 593 14.08 -25.59 -22.10
N ILE A 594 14.31 -24.31 -22.40
CA ILE A 594 15.34 -23.88 -23.36
C ILE A 594 16.33 -22.86 -22.78
N SER A 595 16.24 -22.60 -21.47
CA SER A 595 17.01 -21.57 -20.75
C SER A 595 16.85 -20.18 -21.40
N LEU A 596 15.61 -19.77 -21.68
CA LEU A 596 15.31 -18.45 -22.23
C LEU A 596 15.47 -17.37 -21.15
N VAL A 597 16.57 -16.62 -21.23
CA VAL A 597 16.96 -15.62 -20.23
C VAL A 597 15.96 -14.46 -20.19
N ASP A 598 15.41 -14.14 -19.01
CA ASP A 598 14.52 -12.99 -18.77
C ASP A 598 14.63 -12.50 -17.32
N PHE A 599 14.08 -11.33 -17.03
CA PHE A 599 14.12 -10.71 -15.70
C PHE A 599 12.74 -10.24 -15.22
N GLY A 600 12.60 -10.19 -13.91
CA GLY A 600 11.59 -9.38 -13.22
C GLY A 600 12.22 -8.58 -12.09
N MET A 601 11.48 -7.63 -11.54
CA MET A 601 11.94 -6.76 -10.47
C MET A 601 10.82 -6.52 -9.47
N ALA A 602 11.09 -6.82 -8.19
CA ALA A 602 10.11 -6.73 -7.11
C ALA A 602 10.41 -5.55 -6.17
N PHE A 603 9.35 -4.87 -5.75
CA PHE A 603 9.37 -3.80 -4.77
C PHE A 603 8.28 -4.01 -3.72
N GLN A 604 8.58 -3.58 -2.50
CA GLN A 604 7.60 -3.37 -1.45
C GLN A 604 7.53 -1.88 -1.14
N GLY A 605 6.34 -1.32 -1.04
CA GLY A 605 6.19 0.09 -0.67
C GLY A 605 5.07 0.81 -1.41
N PRO A 606 5.04 2.14 -1.30
CA PRO A 606 4.02 3.00 -1.89
C PRO A 606 3.85 2.87 -3.41
N VAL A 607 4.89 2.49 -4.17
CA VAL A 607 4.82 2.26 -5.64
C VAL A 607 3.77 1.21 -6.02
N ALA A 608 3.44 0.28 -5.11
CA ALA A 608 2.40 -0.71 -5.35
C ALA A 608 1.00 -0.08 -5.50
N GLN A 609 0.74 1.11 -4.94
CA GLN A 609 -0.54 1.81 -5.10
C GLN A 609 -0.76 2.31 -6.53
N ASP A 610 0.28 2.81 -7.19
CA ASP A 610 0.21 3.13 -8.62
C ASP A 610 -0.05 1.85 -9.43
N ALA A 611 0.59 0.73 -9.06
CA ALA A 611 0.41 -0.54 -9.73
C ALA A 611 -1.02 -1.12 -9.57
N VAL A 612 -1.70 -0.87 -8.44
CA VAL A 612 -3.14 -1.19 -8.28
C VAL A 612 -3.96 -0.39 -9.29
N ALA A 613 -3.76 0.92 -9.36
CA ALA A 613 -4.48 1.77 -10.30
C ALA A 613 -4.16 1.45 -11.77
N ASP A 614 -2.93 1.04 -12.05
CA ASP A 614 -2.52 0.52 -13.36
C ASP A 614 -3.22 -0.80 -13.69
N PHE A 615 -3.42 -1.70 -12.71
CA PHE A 615 -4.19 -2.93 -12.91
C PHE A 615 -5.66 -2.62 -13.20
N ASP A 616 -6.26 -1.68 -12.47
CA ASP A 616 -7.67 -1.29 -12.64
C ASP A 616 -7.94 -0.70 -14.03
N ASP A 617 -6.99 0.04 -14.57
CA ASP A 617 -7.05 0.56 -15.94
C ASP A 617 -7.14 -0.57 -16.99
N LEU A 618 -6.48 -1.72 -16.72
CA LEU A 618 -6.51 -2.89 -17.59
C LEU A 618 -7.70 -3.82 -17.32
N TRP A 619 -8.16 -3.86 -16.07
CA TRP A 619 -9.24 -4.72 -15.61
C TRP A 619 -10.61 -4.12 -15.95
N SER A 620 -10.75 -2.80 -15.83
CA SER A 620 -12.02 -2.10 -16.05
C SER A 620 -12.57 -2.33 -17.46
N GLY A 621 -13.86 -2.64 -17.53
CA GLY A 621 -14.55 -2.94 -18.79
C GLY A 621 -14.34 -4.36 -19.34
N THR A 622 -13.53 -5.20 -18.68
CA THR A 622 -13.40 -6.62 -19.05
C THR A 622 -14.58 -7.46 -18.56
N GLU A 623 -14.66 -8.71 -19.02
CA GLU A 623 -15.61 -9.70 -18.53
C GLU A 623 -14.87 -10.90 -17.92
N LYS A 624 -15.24 -11.28 -16.69
CA LYS A 624 -14.71 -12.47 -16.00
C LYS A 624 -15.46 -13.73 -16.38
N VAL A 625 -14.74 -14.84 -16.35
CA VAL A 625 -15.26 -16.20 -16.51
C VAL A 625 -16.10 -16.59 -15.29
N VAL A 626 -17.28 -17.14 -15.54
CA VAL A 626 -18.18 -17.70 -14.52
C VAL A 626 -18.55 -19.13 -14.92
N CYS A 627 -18.26 -20.10 -14.06
CA CYS A 627 -18.49 -21.52 -14.31
C CYS A 627 -19.39 -22.11 -13.22
N PRO A 628 -20.27 -23.10 -13.52
CA PRO A 628 -21.07 -23.79 -12.50
C PRO A 628 -20.26 -24.61 -11.48
N GLY A 629 -18.97 -24.84 -11.72
CA GLY A 629 -18.07 -25.59 -10.85
C GLY A 629 -16.69 -25.75 -11.49
N MET A 630 -15.83 -26.59 -10.90
CA MET A 630 -14.49 -26.89 -11.39
C MET A 630 -14.41 -28.20 -12.18
N GLU A 631 -15.53 -28.82 -12.56
CA GLU A 631 -15.57 -30.09 -13.30
C GLU A 631 -16.37 -29.95 -14.60
N PRO A 632 -15.77 -29.43 -15.69
CA PRO A 632 -16.45 -29.28 -16.96
C PRO A 632 -16.75 -30.65 -17.60
N PRO A 633 -17.96 -30.85 -18.15
CA PRO A 633 -18.29 -32.08 -18.87
C PRO A 633 -17.31 -32.33 -20.02
N ARG A 634 -16.62 -33.49 -19.98
CA ARG A 634 -15.59 -33.88 -20.96
C ARG A 634 -14.38 -32.94 -21.05
N GLY A 635 -14.13 -32.10 -20.05
CA GLY A 635 -13.02 -31.13 -20.07
C GLY A 635 -13.29 -29.86 -20.88
N ASP A 636 -14.52 -29.63 -21.36
CA ASP A 636 -14.85 -28.50 -22.24
C ASP A 636 -15.33 -27.27 -21.46
N TRP A 637 -14.39 -26.39 -21.08
CA TRP A 637 -14.69 -25.14 -20.38
C TRP A 637 -15.51 -24.15 -21.20
N THR A 638 -15.29 -24.08 -22.53
CA THR A 638 -15.90 -23.08 -23.42
C THR A 638 -17.43 -23.13 -23.44
N ARG A 639 -18.00 -24.33 -23.28
CA ARG A 639 -19.45 -24.54 -23.22
C ARG A 639 -20.00 -24.60 -21.81
N TYR A 640 -19.12 -24.77 -20.84
CA TYR A 640 -19.47 -24.93 -19.44
C TYR A 640 -19.56 -23.59 -18.72
N CYS A 641 -18.77 -22.61 -19.15
CA CYS A 641 -18.68 -21.30 -18.53
C CYS A 641 -19.31 -20.19 -19.39
N THR A 642 -19.66 -19.08 -18.74
CA THR A 642 -20.13 -17.83 -19.34
C THR A 642 -19.23 -16.68 -18.92
N PHE A 643 -19.51 -15.48 -19.42
CA PHE A 643 -18.79 -14.26 -19.08
C PHE A 643 -19.73 -13.25 -18.44
N GLU A 644 -19.24 -12.50 -17.46
CA GLU A 644 -19.97 -11.43 -16.77
C GLU A 644 -19.04 -10.22 -16.56
N PRO A 645 -19.56 -8.98 -16.59
CA PRO A 645 -18.75 -7.79 -16.34
C PRO A 645 -18.03 -7.86 -14.98
N VAL A 646 -16.80 -7.38 -14.95
CA VAL A 646 -16.01 -7.31 -13.71
C VAL A 646 -16.41 -6.12 -12.84
N ASP A 647 -16.05 -6.18 -11.55
CA ASP A 647 -15.99 -5.03 -10.65
C ASP A 647 -14.54 -4.62 -10.39
N THR A 648 -14.32 -3.35 -10.03
CA THR A 648 -13.02 -2.78 -9.66
C THR A 648 -12.96 -2.52 -8.14
N ASN A 649 -13.68 -3.31 -7.34
CA ASN A 649 -13.74 -3.06 -5.90
C ASN A 649 -12.53 -3.68 -5.21
N HIS A 650 -11.89 -2.92 -4.32
CA HIS A 650 -10.77 -3.41 -3.51
C HIS A 650 -11.17 -3.57 -2.05
N ALA A 651 -10.45 -4.45 -1.33
CA ALA A 651 -10.49 -4.43 0.11
C ALA A 651 -9.87 -3.10 0.60
N PRO A 652 -10.48 -2.36 1.54
CA PRO A 652 -9.95 -1.07 1.98
C PRO A 652 -8.48 -1.12 2.44
N GLU A 653 -8.05 -2.25 2.98
CA GLU A 653 -6.69 -2.50 3.47
C GLU A 653 -5.62 -2.54 2.36
N THR A 654 -6.03 -2.73 1.10
CA THR A 654 -5.14 -2.74 -0.08
C THR A 654 -5.03 -1.38 -0.76
N LEU A 655 -5.82 -0.38 -0.34
CA LEU A 655 -5.82 0.97 -0.87
C LEU A 655 -5.05 1.96 0.04
N LEU A 656 -4.02 1.50 0.75
CA LEU A 656 -3.25 2.31 1.69
C LEU A 656 -1.78 2.40 1.26
N TYR A 657 -1.19 3.59 1.31
CA TYR A 657 0.26 3.73 1.20
C TYR A 657 0.94 3.01 2.37
N ARG A 658 1.92 2.16 2.06
CA ARG A 658 2.71 1.43 3.06
C ARG A 658 4.19 1.80 2.91
N PRO A 659 4.58 3.01 3.36
CA PRO A 659 5.98 3.43 3.32
C PRO A 659 6.86 2.44 4.07
N THR A 660 8.05 2.21 3.54
CA THR A 660 9.05 1.33 4.15
C THR A 660 10.09 2.16 4.90
N GLN A 661 10.99 1.47 5.59
CA GLN A 661 12.16 2.11 6.22
C GLN A 661 13.29 2.37 5.21
N GLN A 662 13.20 1.81 4.00
CA GLN A 662 14.10 2.12 2.90
C GLN A 662 13.51 3.25 2.06
N ASP A 663 14.36 3.96 1.34
CA ASP A 663 13.98 5.13 0.55
C ASP A 663 14.43 4.99 -0.91
N ASP A 664 14.32 3.78 -1.47
CA ASP A 664 14.57 3.56 -2.88
C ASP A 664 13.55 4.33 -3.73
N VAL A 665 13.99 5.00 -4.81
CA VAL A 665 13.06 5.57 -5.78
C VAL A 665 12.53 4.46 -6.66
N ALA A 666 11.21 4.37 -6.83
CA ALA A 666 10.59 3.44 -7.76
C ALA A 666 9.38 4.09 -8.46
N PHE A 667 9.34 4.02 -9.79
CA PHE A 667 8.22 4.51 -10.59
C PHE A 667 7.47 3.35 -11.24
N SER A 668 6.15 3.32 -11.07
CA SER A 668 5.23 2.47 -11.84
C SER A 668 4.92 3.14 -13.17
N LEU A 669 5.25 2.48 -14.29
CA LEU A 669 5.13 3.06 -15.63
C LEU A 669 4.25 2.17 -16.52
N LEU A 670 2.97 2.52 -16.63
CA LEU A 670 2.02 1.87 -17.54
C LEU A 670 1.94 2.61 -18.88
N ARG A 671 1.95 1.82 -19.95
CA ARG A 671 1.68 2.24 -21.32
C ARG A 671 0.36 1.64 -21.77
N THR A 672 -0.57 2.46 -22.26
CA THR A 672 -1.75 2.00 -23.00
C THR A 672 -1.83 2.65 -24.37
N TYR A 673 -2.81 2.23 -25.18
CA TYR A 673 -3.00 2.74 -26.54
C TYR A 673 -3.22 4.27 -26.60
N ASN A 674 -4.01 4.81 -25.66
CA ASN A 674 -4.30 6.24 -25.58
C ASN A 674 -3.39 7.01 -24.60
N ARG A 675 -2.66 6.29 -23.73
CA ARG A 675 -1.76 6.85 -22.72
C ARG A 675 -0.35 6.23 -22.82
N PRO A 676 0.51 6.72 -23.73
CA PRO A 676 1.89 6.25 -23.84
C PRO A 676 2.81 6.90 -22.79
N GLU A 677 2.40 6.92 -21.51
CA GLU A 677 3.15 7.56 -20.41
C GLU A 677 4.54 6.96 -20.25
N SER A 678 4.63 5.63 -20.22
CA SER A 678 5.91 4.90 -20.15
C SER A 678 6.85 5.28 -21.31
N ASP A 679 6.35 5.41 -22.56
CA ASP A 679 7.18 5.82 -23.71
C ASP A 679 7.87 7.16 -23.42
N ARG A 680 7.13 8.13 -22.87
CA ARG A 680 7.65 9.47 -22.58
C ARG A 680 8.59 9.48 -21.39
N ALA A 681 8.26 8.75 -20.34
CA ALA A 681 9.11 8.61 -19.15
C ALA A 681 10.45 7.95 -19.50
N LEU A 682 10.44 6.83 -20.21
CA LEU A 682 11.65 6.10 -20.61
C LEU A 682 12.45 6.88 -21.67
N GLU A 683 11.80 7.60 -22.59
CA GLU A 683 12.51 8.51 -23.50
C GLU A 683 13.18 9.66 -22.73
N ALA A 684 12.51 10.26 -21.75
CA ALA A 684 13.08 11.31 -20.91
C ALA A 684 14.28 10.81 -20.10
N LEU A 685 14.20 9.60 -19.56
CA LEU A 685 15.31 8.92 -18.89
C LEU A 685 16.50 8.68 -19.83
N LEU A 686 16.26 8.15 -21.04
CA LEU A 686 17.35 7.94 -22.01
C LEU A 686 18.02 9.26 -22.41
N ARG A 687 17.25 10.34 -22.50
CA ARG A 687 17.74 11.68 -22.86
C ARG A 687 18.53 12.37 -21.74
N SER A 688 18.41 11.92 -20.49
CA SER A 688 19.18 12.47 -19.37
C SER A 688 20.57 11.84 -19.23
N ALA A 689 20.87 10.77 -19.98
CA ALA A 689 22.17 10.09 -19.96
C ALA A 689 23.37 11.00 -20.25
N GLN A 690 24.46 10.80 -19.50
CA GLN A 690 25.69 11.58 -19.48
C GLN A 690 26.96 10.75 -19.71
N ASP A 691 26.97 9.45 -19.42
CA ASP A 691 28.17 8.60 -19.53
C ASP A 691 27.92 7.28 -20.27
N THR A 692 27.02 6.43 -19.77
CA THR A 692 26.83 5.07 -20.30
C THR A 692 25.39 4.62 -20.35
N ILE A 693 25.02 3.82 -21.37
CA ILE A 693 23.75 3.10 -21.39
C ILE A 693 24.00 1.63 -21.71
N ASP A 694 23.59 0.75 -20.81
CA ASP A 694 23.59 -0.70 -20.99
C ASP A 694 22.18 -1.16 -21.36
N ILE A 695 22.02 -1.79 -22.52
CA ILE A 695 20.73 -2.25 -23.05
C ILE A 695 20.77 -3.76 -23.18
N PHE A 696 19.82 -4.44 -22.52
CA PHE A 696 19.62 -5.88 -22.61
C PHE A 696 18.18 -6.16 -23.06
N GLU A 697 18.01 -6.25 -24.37
CA GLU A 697 16.70 -6.25 -25.03
C GLU A 697 16.58 -7.41 -26.02
N VAL A 698 15.42 -8.06 -26.05
CA VAL A 698 15.14 -9.06 -27.08
C VAL A 698 14.99 -8.43 -28.46
N ASN A 699 14.43 -7.22 -28.54
CA ASN A 699 14.20 -6.51 -29.78
C ASN A 699 14.82 -5.12 -29.72
N PHE A 700 15.48 -4.74 -30.79
CA PHE A 700 16.09 -3.45 -31.05
C PHE A 700 15.75 -3.11 -32.50
N SER A 701 14.59 -2.51 -32.74
CA SER A 701 14.01 -2.42 -34.09
C SER A 701 13.81 -1.01 -34.61
N LEU A 702 13.61 -0.93 -35.93
CA LEU A 702 13.00 0.21 -36.62
C LEU A 702 11.48 -0.05 -36.76
N LYS A 703 10.79 0.77 -37.54
CA LYS A 703 9.39 0.51 -37.95
C LYS A 703 9.27 -0.82 -38.71
N ILE A 704 8.11 -1.48 -38.58
CA ILE A 704 7.86 -2.84 -39.11
C ILE A 704 8.26 -3.08 -40.57
N TYR A 705 8.05 -2.11 -41.46
CA TYR A 705 8.39 -2.30 -42.88
C TYR A 705 9.91 -2.46 -43.09
N CYS A 706 10.73 -1.98 -42.15
CA CYS A 706 12.17 -2.06 -42.23
C CYS A 706 12.73 -3.48 -42.13
N SER A 707 11.97 -4.48 -41.70
CA SER A 707 12.43 -5.87 -41.74
C SER A 707 12.77 -6.34 -43.18
N LEU A 708 12.22 -5.68 -44.21
CA LEU A 708 12.61 -5.88 -45.61
C LEU A 708 14.06 -5.46 -45.91
N GLY A 709 14.64 -4.59 -45.07
CA GLY A 709 16.05 -4.17 -45.12
C GLY A 709 17.04 -5.32 -45.01
N PHE A 710 16.60 -6.48 -44.52
CA PHE A 710 17.42 -7.68 -44.48
C PHE A 710 17.77 -8.21 -45.87
N VAL A 711 16.83 -8.08 -46.82
CA VAL A 711 16.98 -8.54 -48.22
C VAL A 711 17.17 -7.40 -49.20
N MET A 712 16.79 -6.18 -48.84
CA MET A 712 16.92 -4.97 -49.65
C MET A 712 17.85 -3.98 -48.95
N ASP A 713 19.08 -3.87 -49.42
CA ASP A 713 20.03 -2.88 -48.89
C ASP A 713 19.47 -1.45 -49.06
N ASP A 714 19.82 -0.54 -48.14
CA ASP A 714 19.39 0.87 -48.11
C ASP A 714 17.86 1.09 -48.07
N PHE A 715 17.09 0.09 -47.62
CA PHE A 715 15.62 0.19 -47.59
C PHE A 715 15.10 1.13 -46.49
N CYS A 716 15.78 1.18 -45.35
CA CYS A 716 15.44 2.05 -44.23
C CYS A 716 16.63 2.88 -43.77
N SER A 717 16.34 3.98 -43.10
CA SER A 717 17.32 4.89 -42.53
C SER A 717 16.94 5.30 -41.11
N MET A 718 17.73 6.18 -40.50
CA MET A 718 17.39 6.73 -39.18
C MET A 718 16.10 7.55 -39.15
N ASP A 719 15.57 7.99 -40.29
CA ASP A 719 14.25 8.63 -40.34
C ASP A 719 13.12 7.66 -39.96
N ASP A 720 13.35 6.36 -40.12
CA ASP A 720 12.43 5.27 -39.79
C ASP A 720 12.58 4.75 -38.35
N SER A 721 13.46 5.38 -37.56
CA SER A 721 13.72 4.99 -36.17
C SER A 721 12.62 5.42 -35.19
N LEU A 722 12.58 4.70 -34.07
CA LEU A 722 11.67 4.95 -32.95
C LEU A 722 12.24 6.02 -32.00
N PRO A 723 11.40 6.66 -31.16
CA PRO A 723 11.83 7.76 -30.30
C PRO A 723 13.04 7.44 -29.41
N TRP A 724 13.06 6.24 -28.80
CA TRP A 724 14.19 5.79 -27.96
C TRP A 724 15.50 5.72 -28.76
N MET A 725 15.49 5.28 -30.02
CA MET A 725 16.71 5.17 -30.82
C MET A 725 17.25 6.56 -31.21
N LYS A 726 16.34 7.52 -31.46
CA LYS A 726 16.71 8.92 -31.67
C LYS A 726 17.31 9.52 -30.39
N ALA A 727 16.72 9.21 -29.23
CA ALA A 727 17.28 9.63 -27.95
C ALA A 727 18.72 9.11 -27.75
N LEU A 728 18.99 7.83 -28.05
CA LEU A 728 20.34 7.27 -27.98
C LEU A 728 21.34 8.03 -28.86
N VAL A 729 21.02 8.22 -30.14
CA VAL A 729 21.92 8.95 -31.05
C VAL A 729 22.12 10.41 -30.61
N ASP A 730 21.08 11.05 -30.10
CA ASP A 730 21.15 12.44 -29.63
C ASP A 730 22.08 12.58 -28.41
N VAL A 731 22.02 11.68 -27.43
CA VAL A 731 22.88 11.75 -26.23
C VAL A 731 24.33 11.36 -26.53
N MET A 732 24.55 10.43 -27.47
CA MET A 732 25.89 10.13 -27.97
C MET A 732 26.52 11.37 -28.65
N ASP A 733 25.77 12.04 -29.53
CA ASP A 733 26.24 13.23 -30.25
C ASP A 733 26.48 14.44 -29.33
N LYS A 734 25.57 14.68 -28.37
CA LYS A 734 25.61 15.85 -27.49
C LYS A 734 26.49 15.67 -26.26
N ASN A 735 26.41 14.51 -25.62
CA ASN A 735 26.99 14.27 -24.30
C ASN A 735 28.18 13.29 -24.36
N GLY A 736 28.40 12.62 -25.49
CA GLY A 736 29.48 11.63 -25.64
C GLY A 736 29.20 10.30 -24.92
N VAL A 737 27.92 10.00 -24.66
CA VAL A 737 27.46 8.77 -24.01
C VAL A 737 27.94 7.54 -24.78
N ARG A 738 28.40 6.51 -24.07
CA ARG A 738 28.73 5.21 -24.65
C ARG A 738 27.60 4.21 -24.44
N ILE A 739 27.27 3.44 -25.47
CA ILE A 739 26.21 2.44 -25.37
C ILE A 739 26.76 1.02 -25.54
N ARG A 740 26.25 0.09 -24.74
CA ARG A 740 26.45 -1.36 -24.88
C ARG A 740 25.11 -2.02 -25.11
N VAL A 741 24.94 -2.66 -26.25
CA VAL A 741 23.66 -3.27 -26.65
C VAL A 741 23.83 -4.78 -26.80
N LEU A 742 23.15 -5.54 -25.94
CA LEU A 742 23.11 -6.99 -25.98
C LEU A 742 21.71 -7.45 -26.42
N VAL A 743 21.66 -8.14 -27.56
CA VAL A 743 20.40 -8.56 -28.21
C VAL A 743 20.46 -10.00 -28.70
N THR A 744 19.32 -10.55 -29.12
CA THR A 744 19.26 -11.88 -29.76
C THR A 744 19.52 -11.80 -31.27
N ASP A 745 20.09 -12.86 -31.83
CA ASP A 745 20.26 -13.11 -33.27
C ASP A 745 19.31 -14.20 -33.79
N VAL A 746 18.30 -14.59 -33.01
CA VAL A 746 17.44 -15.74 -33.33
C VAL A 746 16.14 -15.30 -34.01
N ASN A 747 15.74 -16.01 -35.07
CA ASN A 747 14.45 -15.87 -35.76
C ASN A 747 14.17 -14.43 -36.25
N MET A 748 12.90 -14.01 -36.24
CA MET A 748 12.49 -12.67 -36.69
C MET A 748 13.14 -11.56 -35.85
N ASN A 749 13.27 -11.76 -34.54
CA ASN A 749 13.93 -10.80 -33.65
C ASN A 749 15.38 -10.56 -34.11
N GLY A 750 16.12 -11.62 -34.45
CA GLY A 750 17.47 -11.49 -35.00
C GLY A 750 17.55 -10.71 -36.31
N ILE A 751 16.57 -10.90 -37.21
CA ILE A 751 16.46 -10.13 -38.46
C ILE A 751 16.26 -8.64 -38.16
N GLU A 752 15.28 -8.31 -37.33
CA GLU A 752 14.94 -6.94 -36.97
C GLU A 752 16.10 -6.24 -36.27
N ASN A 753 16.74 -6.93 -35.32
CA ASN A 753 17.92 -6.46 -34.60
C ASN A 753 19.08 -6.20 -35.57
N SER A 754 19.36 -7.13 -36.49
CA SER A 754 20.44 -6.97 -37.46
C SER A 754 20.22 -5.75 -38.36
N VAL A 755 18.99 -5.52 -38.84
CA VAL A 755 18.71 -4.39 -39.73
C VAL A 755 18.83 -3.07 -38.97
N ALA A 756 18.23 -2.96 -37.79
CA ALA A 756 18.29 -1.74 -36.99
C ALA A 756 19.72 -1.39 -36.56
N ILE A 757 20.49 -2.39 -36.12
CA ILE A 757 21.90 -2.20 -35.73
C ILE A 757 22.73 -1.77 -36.94
N GLN A 758 22.46 -2.30 -38.14
CA GLN A 758 23.14 -1.85 -39.35
C GLN A 758 22.86 -0.37 -39.63
N VAL A 759 21.58 0.04 -39.65
CA VAL A 759 21.18 1.44 -39.85
C VAL A 759 21.79 2.35 -38.80
N MET A 760 21.81 1.92 -37.54
CA MET A 760 22.44 2.69 -36.46
C MET A 760 23.95 2.80 -36.64
N LYS A 761 24.66 1.72 -36.98
CA LYS A 761 26.11 1.74 -37.25
C LYS A 761 26.46 2.69 -38.40
N GLU A 762 25.65 2.70 -39.47
CA GLU A 762 25.83 3.60 -40.60
C GLU A 762 25.64 5.08 -40.19
N GLU A 763 24.62 5.38 -39.39
CA GLU A 763 24.43 6.74 -38.87
C GLU A 763 25.56 7.18 -37.94
N LEU A 764 25.97 6.30 -37.02
CA LEU A 764 27.07 6.60 -36.10
C LEU A 764 28.37 6.83 -36.86
N ALA A 765 28.65 6.04 -37.91
CA ALA A 765 29.79 6.28 -38.79
C ALA A 765 29.70 7.63 -39.52
N ARG A 766 28.50 7.99 -40.01
CA ARG A 766 28.25 9.28 -40.66
C ARG A 766 28.52 10.46 -39.73
N ARG A 767 28.24 10.32 -38.43
CA ARG A 767 28.47 11.35 -37.40
C ARG A 767 29.85 11.28 -36.73
N GLY A 768 30.65 10.25 -37.00
CA GLY A 768 31.94 10.06 -36.33
C GLY A 768 31.83 9.58 -34.88
N LEU A 769 30.75 8.85 -34.55
CA LEU A 769 30.41 8.36 -33.20
C LEU A 769 30.59 6.83 -33.06
N SER A 770 31.24 6.16 -34.01
CA SER A 770 31.31 4.69 -34.06
C SER A 770 32.03 4.06 -32.86
N ASP A 771 32.94 4.78 -32.20
CA ASP A 771 33.67 4.32 -31.02
C ASP A 771 32.85 4.42 -29.73
N GLN A 772 31.66 5.02 -29.80
CA GLN A 772 30.75 5.18 -28.66
C GLN A 772 29.71 4.06 -28.56
N ALA A 773 29.65 3.11 -29.50
CA ALA A 773 28.67 2.03 -29.45
C ALA A 773 29.29 0.65 -29.65
N GLU A 774 28.96 -0.27 -28.76
CA GLU A 774 29.26 -1.70 -28.92
C GLU A 774 27.96 -2.51 -28.98
N PHE A 775 27.83 -3.34 -30.01
CA PHE A 775 26.67 -4.21 -30.22
C PHE A 775 27.12 -5.66 -30.18
N ARG A 776 26.44 -6.49 -29.37
CA ARG A 776 26.69 -7.92 -29.25
C ARG A 776 25.42 -8.74 -29.40
N TYR A 777 25.55 -9.90 -30.05
CA TYR A 777 24.58 -10.97 -29.98
C TYR A 777 24.86 -11.86 -28.78
N TYR A 778 23.87 -12.08 -27.92
CA TYR A 778 23.99 -13.03 -26.83
C TYR A 778 24.09 -14.46 -27.39
N SER A 779 25.09 -15.23 -26.97
CA SER A 779 25.29 -16.59 -27.48
C SER A 779 24.20 -17.59 -27.06
N GLY A 780 23.49 -17.30 -25.97
CA GLY A 780 22.36 -18.10 -25.48
C GLY A 780 21.02 -17.70 -26.12
N ARG A 781 19.93 -17.97 -25.41
CA ARG A 781 18.59 -17.49 -25.73
C ARG A 781 18.18 -16.45 -24.68
N MET A 782 17.52 -15.38 -25.13
CA MET A 782 17.10 -14.29 -24.26
C MET A 782 15.76 -13.71 -24.72
N HIS A 783 15.04 -13.16 -23.76
CA HIS A 783 13.79 -12.44 -23.94
C HIS A 783 13.69 -11.20 -23.03
N THR A 784 14.81 -10.68 -22.52
CA THR A 784 14.86 -9.56 -21.56
C THR A 784 14.30 -8.26 -22.15
N LYS A 785 13.79 -7.38 -21.28
CA LYS A 785 13.49 -5.96 -21.56
C LYS A 785 13.99 -5.10 -20.42
N ALA A 786 15.27 -4.75 -20.47
CA ALA A 786 15.92 -4.00 -19.41
C ALA A 786 17.00 -3.08 -19.96
N PHE A 787 17.15 -1.91 -19.35
CA PHE A 787 18.27 -1.03 -19.61
C PHE A 787 18.66 -0.22 -18.38
N LEU A 788 19.95 0.11 -18.29
CA LEU A 788 20.58 0.88 -17.21
C LEU A 788 21.22 2.12 -17.79
N VAL A 789 20.89 3.29 -17.23
CA VAL A 789 21.46 4.59 -17.58
C VAL A 789 22.44 5.02 -16.49
N ASP A 790 23.66 5.37 -16.91
CA ASP A 790 24.76 5.95 -16.13
C ASP A 790 25.07 5.25 -14.81
N ASP A 791 24.86 3.93 -14.74
CA ASP A 791 25.00 3.16 -13.49
C ASP A 791 24.16 3.75 -12.33
N GLN A 792 23.06 4.42 -12.66
CA GLN A 792 22.29 5.26 -11.74
C GLN A 792 20.77 5.07 -11.85
N PHE A 793 20.26 4.56 -12.97
CA PHE A 793 18.83 4.33 -13.11
C PHE A 793 18.54 3.10 -13.98
N LEU A 794 17.84 2.13 -13.41
CA LEU A 794 17.49 0.85 -14.04
C LEU A 794 16.01 0.82 -14.38
N SER A 795 15.67 0.37 -15.58
CA SER A 795 14.30 0.01 -15.96
C SER A 795 14.21 -1.49 -16.27
N VAL A 796 13.21 -2.18 -15.71
CA VAL A 796 12.89 -3.58 -15.99
C VAL A 796 11.36 -3.71 -16.12
N GLY A 797 10.91 -4.47 -17.12
CA GLY A 797 9.48 -4.69 -17.31
C GLY A 797 9.18 -5.47 -18.58
N SER A 798 8.06 -5.13 -19.22
CA SER A 798 7.58 -5.81 -20.41
C SER A 798 7.89 -5.06 -21.72
N GLN A 799 8.30 -3.78 -21.65
CA GLN A 799 8.38 -2.91 -22.83
C GLN A 799 9.62 -3.14 -23.68
N ASN A 800 9.43 -3.77 -24.84
CA ASN A 800 10.53 -4.00 -25.78
C ASN A 800 11.01 -2.71 -26.45
N PHE A 801 12.27 -2.66 -26.89
CA PHE A 801 12.77 -1.65 -27.84
C PHE A 801 12.33 -1.97 -29.28
N HIS A 802 11.01 -2.11 -29.47
CA HIS A 802 10.37 -2.63 -30.67
C HIS A 802 9.21 -1.76 -31.15
N TYR A 803 8.92 -1.74 -32.46
CA TYR A 803 7.82 -0.92 -33.01
C TYR A 803 6.45 -1.31 -32.45
N SER A 804 6.29 -2.56 -31.98
CA SER A 804 5.04 -3.00 -31.39
C SER A 804 4.84 -2.47 -29.97
N ALA A 805 5.83 -1.89 -29.33
CA ALA A 805 5.77 -1.45 -27.94
C ALA A 805 5.92 0.08 -27.78
N TRP A 806 5.91 0.82 -28.90
CA TRP A 806 6.15 2.26 -28.93
C TRP A 806 5.26 2.96 -29.96
N GLY A 807 4.85 4.20 -29.67
CA GLY A 807 4.15 5.08 -30.61
C GLY A 807 2.79 5.58 -30.13
N ASP A 808 2.40 6.79 -30.57
CA ASP A 808 1.11 7.39 -30.23
C ASP A 808 -0.02 6.69 -31.00
N GLY A 809 -1.08 6.27 -30.30
CA GLY A 809 -2.21 5.57 -30.92
C GLY A 809 -1.82 4.29 -31.65
N SER A 810 -0.74 3.63 -31.21
CA SER A 810 -0.31 2.33 -31.69
C SER A 810 0.54 1.64 -30.60
N GLY A 811 0.89 0.38 -30.80
CA GLY A 811 1.69 -0.41 -29.85
C GLY A 811 0.89 -1.03 -28.69
N LEU A 812 1.46 -2.08 -28.11
CA LEU A 812 0.91 -2.94 -27.08
C LEU A 812 0.83 -2.26 -25.72
N VAL A 813 -0.03 -2.76 -24.84
CA VAL A 813 0.01 -2.32 -23.43
C VAL A 813 1.27 -2.85 -22.80
N GLU A 814 2.02 -2.01 -22.08
CA GLU A 814 3.30 -2.38 -21.47
C GLU A 814 3.39 -1.88 -20.04
N TYR A 815 4.18 -2.54 -19.19
CA TYR A 815 4.40 -2.14 -17.81
C TYR A 815 5.87 -2.24 -17.45
N ASN A 816 6.41 -1.21 -16.81
CA ASN A 816 7.79 -1.21 -16.30
C ASN A 816 7.86 -0.63 -14.89
N ILE A 817 8.87 -1.06 -14.14
CA ILE A 817 9.35 -0.32 -12.98
C ILE A 817 10.72 0.27 -13.32
N ALA A 818 10.89 1.55 -13.01
CA ALA A 818 12.17 2.25 -13.12
C ALA A 818 12.64 2.74 -11.74
N THR A 819 13.91 2.57 -11.41
CA THR A 819 14.45 2.78 -10.06
C THR A 819 15.89 3.28 -10.04
N ASP A 820 16.26 4.02 -9.00
CA ASP A 820 17.65 4.37 -8.66
C ASP A 820 18.25 3.50 -7.55
N SER A 821 17.56 2.44 -7.12
CA SER A 821 18.00 1.61 -6.00
C SER A 821 19.43 1.09 -6.24
N PRO A 822 20.40 1.44 -5.37
CA PRO A 822 21.78 1.03 -5.54
C PRO A 822 21.95 -0.50 -5.58
N ASP A 823 21.13 -1.22 -4.81
CA ASP A 823 21.16 -2.67 -4.76
C ASP A 823 20.63 -3.29 -6.07
N ALA A 824 19.55 -2.74 -6.63
CA ALA A 824 19.01 -3.17 -7.93
C ALA A 824 20.01 -2.94 -9.06
N ILE A 825 20.64 -1.76 -9.09
CA ILE A 825 21.65 -1.40 -10.08
C ILE A 825 22.86 -2.32 -9.96
N ALA A 826 23.40 -2.50 -8.76
CA ALA A 826 24.56 -3.35 -8.55
C ALA A 826 24.28 -4.81 -8.92
N GLU A 827 23.07 -5.30 -8.63
CA GLU A 827 22.63 -6.64 -9.02
C GLU A 827 22.51 -6.78 -10.55
N PHE A 828 21.85 -5.83 -11.22
CA PHE A 828 21.75 -5.83 -12.68
C PHE A 828 23.12 -5.72 -13.36
N GLN A 829 24.03 -4.86 -12.89
CA GLN A 829 25.37 -4.71 -13.46
C GLN A 829 26.15 -6.02 -13.45
N ARG A 830 26.07 -6.80 -12.37
CA ARG A 830 26.70 -8.12 -12.29
C ARG A 830 26.09 -9.09 -13.30
N ALA A 831 24.76 -9.12 -13.41
CA ALA A 831 24.05 -9.95 -14.37
C ALA A 831 24.40 -9.55 -15.82
N PHE A 832 24.27 -8.26 -16.16
CA PHE A 832 24.62 -7.72 -17.47
C PHE A 832 26.07 -8.02 -17.82
N GLY A 833 27.03 -7.77 -16.91
CA GLY A 833 28.43 -8.10 -17.13
C GLY A 833 28.66 -9.58 -17.45
N TYR A 834 28.01 -10.48 -16.70
CA TYR A 834 28.07 -11.92 -16.95
C TYR A 834 27.58 -12.31 -18.36
N TYR A 835 26.43 -11.78 -18.79
CA TYR A 835 25.88 -12.08 -20.12
C TYR A 835 26.65 -11.36 -21.24
N TRP A 836 27.14 -10.15 -20.98
CA TRP A 836 27.94 -9.35 -21.91
C TRP A 836 29.22 -10.06 -22.32
N GLU A 837 29.94 -10.66 -21.37
CA GLU A 837 31.13 -11.48 -21.62
C GLU A 837 30.85 -12.71 -22.51
N ARG A 838 29.59 -13.16 -22.56
CA ARG A 838 29.11 -14.27 -23.40
C ARG A 838 28.47 -13.80 -24.70
N GLY A 839 28.45 -12.49 -24.94
CA GLY A 839 28.05 -11.89 -26.19
C GLY A 839 29.17 -11.93 -27.24
N LYS A 840 28.79 -12.00 -28.51
CA LYS A 840 29.71 -11.89 -29.65
C LYS A 840 29.44 -10.61 -30.43
N PRO A 841 30.46 -9.91 -30.96
CA PRO A 841 30.24 -8.71 -31.76
C PRO A 841 29.26 -8.93 -32.92
N VAL A 842 28.34 -7.99 -33.13
CA VAL A 842 27.35 -8.08 -34.22
C VAL A 842 28.01 -7.92 -35.58
N THR A 843 27.80 -8.91 -36.44
CA THR A 843 28.17 -8.99 -37.86
C THR A 843 26.93 -8.77 -38.74
N PRO A 844 27.02 -8.06 -39.87
CA PRO A 844 25.85 -7.80 -40.72
C PRO A 844 25.24 -9.10 -41.27
N LYS A 845 23.91 -9.20 -41.22
CA LYS A 845 23.12 -10.31 -41.81
C LYS A 845 23.40 -11.69 -41.22
N GLU A 846 23.92 -11.77 -39.99
CA GLU A 846 24.07 -13.03 -39.25
C GLU A 846 22.84 -13.27 -38.38
N VAL A 847 22.04 -14.29 -38.70
CA VAL A 847 20.82 -14.68 -37.95
C VAL A 847 20.78 -16.20 -37.81
N ARG A 848 20.55 -16.68 -36.59
CA ARG A 848 20.32 -18.09 -36.26
C ARG A 848 18.86 -18.48 -36.49
N SER A 849 18.64 -19.65 -37.07
CA SER A 849 17.29 -20.19 -37.37
C SER A 849 16.72 -21.11 -36.29
N GLU A 850 17.44 -21.33 -35.18
CA GLU A 850 17.17 -22.39 -34.21
C GLU A 850 16.41 -21.95 -32.96
#